data_AF-A0A1A3KXV3-F1
#
_entry.id   AF-A0A1A3KXV3-F1
#
_cell.length_a   1.000
_cell.length_b   1.000
_cell.length_c   1.000
_cell.angle_alpha   90.00
_cell.angle_beta   90.00
_cell.angle_gamma   90.00
#
_symmetry.space_group_name_H-M   'P 1'
#
loop_
_entity.id
_entity.type
_entity.pdbx_description
1 polymer ?
#
loop_
_entity_poly.entity_id
_entity_poly.type
_entity_poly.pdbx_seq_one_letter_code
_entity_poly.pdbx_strand_id
1 'polypeptide(L)'
;MSFFGLPPEINSLRMFAGAGSGPMLAAAAAWDGLAEELTSAAQSFAAVTSGLAGQAWQGAAAEAMAAAAAPYAAWLSAAAARAATASGSANAVARLFEAARAATVHPLAVAANRNAFVQLVLSNLFGQNAPAIAAAESIYEEFWAADVAALVGYHGGASAAVAALSSWGTTLAALPGLSQVAVLAAPAAAVAASVLPSINTSLGNNGIWNLGGGNLGDYNLGSGNFGSVNLGGGNTGNLNFGSGNFGSYNLGFGNTGFTNLGLGNLGRLNFGFGNNGNGNFGFGNFGDGNFGGGNFGNTNYGSGNRGSFNLGSGNLGFNNIGFGNNGTLNFGFGNNGNNNIGFGLTGDNQVGIGLLNSGVGNLGFGNSGNNNIGFFNSGDGNFGFFNSGNGSFGFSNSGTTGTGFWNAGDFATGAGNSGFANFGLGNAGSGNMGSGNSGSSNMGSGNSGGFNTGWVNSGDFNTGLSNAGETNTGYGNAGNTNTGLLNSGNLNTAIGSSITPPGVTSSGFGNTGTGSSGFNNSADFSSGFQNDAGMVGLGGISGFNNSESFTSGFGNSAAFATGIGNTGQSVGWFNTGDNSVGISNSGNFSTGIGNSGNQSAGAFNEGDNQAGIFGRASAPAFLLDLGPLAPAVAALAAPGAVFALPGVNTGLGNLGNWNLGAGNIGDLNLGIGNLGNVNLGGGNIGNLNLGSGNFGSYNLGSGNIGHTNFGSGNNLGALNFGSGNTFGDGNFGFGNRSGSNNLGSGNFGFGNFGNGNIGNFNLGSGNSGVSNVGFGNNGSFNFGFGNNGNNNIGFGLTGDNQVGIGALNSGIGNLGFGNSGSNNIGFFNSGDGNVGFFNSGNGNTGFGNAGDVNTGFWNGGAHNTGLGNGGSQNVGIGNGGFSNVGIGNGGDFNAGSGNSGLNNTGDFNAGGNGVLGGGANTGSFNSGTLNTGFGNAGNLNTGLFNAGDVNTAVGSAVNQPGTTSGFGNTGTGVSGFFNTGDNQSGFQNVNTGALPNSGVMNSGEAQVGFYNAGTGFNTGFANRGTDNVGINLSGSNNSGVGNSGTNSSGFANSGDNSSGVGNQGDNQAGFFGQP
;
A
#
# COMPACT_ATOMS: atom_id res chain seq x y z
N MET A 1 12.72 23.91 -64.67
CA MET A 1 13.04 23.99 -63.23
C MET A 1 13.18 25.45 -62.86
N SER A 2 12.62 25.88 -61.74
CA SER A 2 12.64 27.29 -61.30
C SER A 2 13.80 27.50 -60.32
N PHE A 3 14.78 28.34 -60.64
CA PHE A 3 15.88 28.71 -59.73
C PHE A 3 15.44 29.70 -58.65
N PHE A 4 14.25 30.29 -58.79
CA PHE A 4 13.64 31.20 -57.81
C PHE A 4 13.33 30.55 -56.46
N GLY A 5 13.12 29.23 -56.42
CA GLY A 5 12.82 28.49 -55.18
C GLY A 5 14.00 27.70 -54.62
N LEU A 6 15.19 27.86 -55.17
CA LEU A 6 16.39 27.15 -54.73
C LEU A 6 17.20 28.04 -53.77
N PRO A 7 17.71 27.50 -52.65
CA PRO A 7 18.53 28.26 -51.71
C PRO A 7 19.92 28.58 -52.31
N PRO A 8 20.62 29.60 -51.77
CA PRO A 8 21.92 30.03 -52.28
C PRO A 8 22.96 28.90 -52.31
N GLU A 9 22.94 27.94 -51.39
CA GLU A 9 23.85 26.78 -51.42
C GLU A 9 23.75 25.99 -52.73
N ILE A 10 22.55 25.87 -53.29
CA ILE A 10 22.31 25.09 -54.51
C ILE A 10 22.58 25.94 -55.75
N ASN A 11 22.12 27.19 -55.78
CA ASN A 11 22.36 28.09 -56.90
C ASN A 11 23.86 28.41 -57.07
N SER A 12 24.54 28.74 -55.97
CA SER A 12 26.00 28.94 -55.92
C SER A 12 26.76 27.69 -56.35
N LEU A 13 26.49 26.52 -55.75
CA LEU A 13 27.25 25.30 -56.07
C LEU A 13 27.11 24.91 -57.55
N ARG A 14 25.92 25.05 -58.14
CA ARG A 14 25.67 24.72 -59.55
C ARG A 14 26.42 25.64 -60.51
N MET A 15 26.57 26.92 -60.17
CA MET A 15 27.30 27.89 -61.00
C MET A 15 28.83 27.71 -60.91
N PHE A 16 29.33 27.29 -59.75
CA PHE A 16 30.76 27.09 -59.51
C PHE A 16 31.27 25.67 -59.85
N ALA A 17 30.37 24.71 -60.09
CA ALA A 17 30.69 23.38 -60.56
C ALA A 17 30.59 23.27 -62.10
N GLY A 18 31.41 22.41 -62.71
CA GLY A 18 31.37 22.11 -64.15
C GLY A 18 32.58 22.60 -64.95
N ALA A 19 32.51 22.47 -66.27
CA ALA A 19 33.64 22.65 -67.18
C ALA A 19 33.99 24.12 -67.51
N GLY A 20 33.23 25.09 -67.00
CA GLY A 20 33.41 26.53 -67.28
C GLY A 20 33.06 26.93 -68.72
N SER A 21 33.48 28.13 -69.13
CA SER A 21 33.20 28.67 -70.47
C SER A 21 34.04 28.04 -71.60
N GLY A 22 35.10 27.29 -71.27
CA GLY A 22 36.06 26.72 -72.23
C GLY A 22 35.44 25.96 -73.40
N PRO A 23 34.53 24.99 -73.17
CA PRO A 23 33.88 24.26 -74.26
C PRO A 23 33.06 25.15 -75.21
N MET A 24 32.42 26.21 -74.69
CA MET A 24 31.62 27.12 -75.51
C MET A 24 32.49 28.07 -76.33
N LEU A 25 33.63 28.51 -75.80
CA LEU A 25 34.63 29.28 -76.54
C LEU A 25 35.26 28.46 -77.67
N ALA A 26 35.54 27.17 -77.42
CA ALA A 26 36.02 26.25 -78.45
C ALA A 26 34.98 26.05 -79.57
N ALA A 27 33.69 25.92 -79.20
CA ALA A 27 32.61 25.86 -80.18
C ALA A 27 32.49 27.16 -80.99
N ALA A 28 32.65 28.32 -80.36
CA ALA A 28 32.65 29.60 -81.06
C ALA A 28 33.76 29.69 -82.11
N ALA A 29 34.99 29.30 -81.75
CA ALA A 29 36.12 29.26 -82.68
C ALA A 29 35.89 28.28 -83.85
N ALA A 30 35.29 27.12 -83.60
CA ALA A 30 34.96 26.16 -84.65
C ALA A 30 33.90 26.70 -85.62
N TRP A 31 32.86 27.39 -85.12
CA TRP A 31 31.85 28.03 -85.95
C TRP A 31 32.41 29.20 -86.76
N ASP A 32 33.38 29.93 -86.21
CA ASP A 32 34.07 31.01 -86.91
C ASP A 32 34.91 30.46 -88.07
N GLY A 33 35.71 29.41 -87.82
CA GLY A 33 36.47 28.74 -88.87
C GLY A 33 35.58 28.16 -89.97
N LEU A 34 34.41 27.61 -89.62
CA LEU A 34 33.44 27.16 -90.62
C LEU A 34 32.86 28.33 -91.43
N ALA A 35 32.63 29.49 -90.81
CA ALA A 35 32.15 30.69 -91.51
C ALA A 35 33.19 31.19 -92.53
N GLU A 36 34.48 31.17 -92.18
CA GLU A 36 35.58 31.53 -93.08
C GLU A 36 35.67 30.59 -94.28
N GLU A 37 35.66 29.27 -94.04
CA GLU A 37 35.70 28.25 -95.09
C GLU A 37 34.49 28.36 -96.05
N LEU A 38 33.28 28.55 -95.51
CA LEU A 38 32.08 28.74 -96.31
C LEU A 38 32.11 30.04 -97.11
N THR A 39 32.68 31.12 -96.56
CA THR A 39 32.87 32.39 -97.28
C THR A 39 33.84 32.22 -98.44
N SER A 40 34.98 31.55 -98.21
CA SER A 40 35.96 31.22 -99.24
C SER A 40 35.35 30.34 -100.34
N ALA A 41 34.57 29.32 -99.97
CA ALA A 41 33.85 28.47 -100.91
C ALA A 41 32.82 29.25 -101.74
N ALA A 42 32.06 30.16 -101.12
CA ALA A 42 31.10 31.02 -101.82
C ALA A 42 31.80 31.93 -102.85
N GLN A 43 32.92 32.56 -102.46
CA GLN A 43 33.71 33.43 -103.33
C GLN A 43 34.33 32.65 -104.51
N SER A 44 34.89 31.47 -104.25
CA SER A 44 35.44 30.58 -105.28
C SER A 44 34.37 30.13 -106.28
N PHE A 45 33.20 29.69 -105.78
CA PHE A 45 32.08 29.26 -106.62
C PHE A 45 31.52 30.43 -107.46
N ALA A 46 31.39 31.62 -106.87
CA ALA A 46 30.98 32.83 -107.58
C ALA A 46 32.00 33.24 -108.66
N ALA A 47 33.30 33.16 -108.38
CA ALA A 47 34.35 33.47 -109.35
C ALA A 47 34.32 32.51 -110.55
N VAL A 48 34.22 31.20 -110.31
CA VAL A 48 34.12 30.18 -111.39
C VAL A 48 32.88 30.38 -112.24
N THR A 49 31.72 30.64 -111.63
CA THR A 49 30.45 30.84 -112.35
C THR A 49 30.43 32.15 -113.14
N SER A 50 30.98 33.24 -112.60
CA SER A 50 31.14 34.50 -113.34
C SER A 50 32.15 34.39 -114.50
N GLY A 51 33.22 33.61 -114.32
CA GLY A 51 34.23 33.36 -115.35
C GLY A 51 33.67 32.52 -116.51
N LEU A 52 32.77 31.57 -116.22
CA LEU A 52 32.09 30.75 -117.22
C LEU A 52 31.17 31.57 -118.15
N ALA A 53 30.47 32.58 -117.60
CA ALA A 53 29.55 33.44 -118.35
C ALA A 53 30.24 34.59 -119.11
N GLY A 54 31.44 35.00 -118.67
CA GLY A 54 32.16 36.17 -119.21
C GLY A 54 33.25 35.88 -120.25
N GLN A 55 33.56 34.60 -120.54
CA GLN A 55 34.69 34.19 -121.39
C GLN A 55 34.23 33.47 -122.68
N ALA A 56 34.70 32.25 -122.98
CA ALA A 56 34.50 31.58 -124.27
C ALA A 56 33.08 31.02 -124.51
N TRP A 57 32.26 30.89 -123.46
CA TRP A 57 30.90 30.36 -123.53
C TRP A 57 29.90 31.50 -123.37
N GLN A 58 29.51 32.15 -124.48
CA GLN A 58 28.59 33.31 -124.48
C GLN A 58 27.27 32.96 -125.18
N GLY A 59 26.16 33.43 -124.63
CA GLY A 59 24.80 33.23 -125.16
C GLY A 59 23.81 32.66 -124.14
N ALA A 60 22.55 32.48 -124.55
CA ALA A 60 21.43 32.14 -123.67
C ALA A 60 21.63 30.89 -122.79
N ALA A 61 22.44 29.92 -123.24
CA ALA A 61 22.75 28.73 -122.45
C ALA A 61 23.73 29.02 -121.28
N ALA A 62 24.69 29.92 -121.47
CA ALA A 62 25.64 30.31 -120.42
C ALA A 62 24.96 31.20 -119.36
N GLU A 63 24.06 32.10 -119.79
CA GLU A 63 23.21 32.87 -118.88
C GLU A 63 22.26 31.97 -118.07
N ALA A 64 21.66 30.95 -118.69
CA ALA A 64 20.82 29.98 -117.99
C ALA A 64 21.60 29.16 -116.94
N MET A 65 22.84 28.76 -117.24
CA MET A 65 23.71 28.06 -116.27
C MET A 65 24.15 28.98 -115.12
N ALA A 66 24.49 30.25 -115.39
CA ALA A 66 24.79 31.23 -114.35
C ALA A 66 23.58 31.51 -113.46
N ALA A 67 22.38 31.64 -114.06
CA ALA A 67 21.13 31.79 -113.33
C ALA A 67 20.78 30.57 -112.48
N ALA A 68 21.06 29.35 -112.96
CA ALA A 68 20.85 28.11 -112.21
C ALA A 68 21.83 27.93 -111.04
N ALA A 69 23.05 28.47 -111.14
CA ALA A 69 24.07 28.38 -110.10
C ALA A 69 23.92 29.46 -109.01
N ALA A 70 23.29 30.61 -109.32
CA ALA A 70 23.13 31.73 -108.39
C ALA A 70 22.45 31.38 -107.05
N PRO A 71 21.40 30.53 -106.98
CA PRO A 71 20.78 30.12 -105.71
C PRO A 71 21.73 29.37 -104.77
N TYR A 72 22.64 28.55 -105.32
CA TYR A 72 23.63 27.83 -104.51
C TYR A 72 24.74 28.74 -103.98
N ALA A 73 25.19 29.69 -104.80
CA ALA A 73 26.14 30.73 -104.35
C ALA A 73 25.54 31.59 -103.22
N ALA A 74 24.28 32.01 -103.38
CA ALA A 74 23.54 32.76 -102.35
C ALA A 74 23.34 31.93 -101.07
N TRP A 75 23.09 30.62 -101.20
CA TRP A 75 22.99 29.71 -100.06
C TRP A 75 24.32 29.60 -99.30
N LEU A 76 25.45 29.45 -99.99
CA LEU A 76 26.78 29.38 -99.35
C LEU A 76 27.10 30.67 -98.58
N SER A 77 26.83 31.85 -99.15
CA SER A 77 27.00 33.13 -98.45
C SER A 77 26.07 33.27 -97.24
N ALA A 78 24.82 32.82 -97.34
CA ALA A 78 23.87 32.84 -96.22
C ALA A 78 24.25 31.83 -95.12
N ALA A 79 24.80 30.67 -95.49
CA ALA A 79 25.30 29.66 -94.54
C ALA A 79 26.53 30.19 -93.78
N ALA A 80 27.44 30.89 -94.47
CA ALA A 80 28.59 31.54 -93.84
C ALA A 80 28.17 32.61 -92.81
N ALA A 81 27.23 33.49 -93.17
CA ALA A 81 26.71 34.51 -92.26
C ALA A 81 26.03 33.91 -91.00
N ARG A 82 25.36 32.76 -91.15
CA ARG A 82 24.73 32.05 -90.02
C ARG A 82 25.75 31.34 -89.13
N ALA A 83 26.79 30.74 -89.71
CA ALA A 83 27.90 30.20 -88.95
C ALA A 83 28.61 31.30 -88.13
N ALA A 84 28.82 32.49 -88.72
CA ALA A 84 29.35 33.66 -88.00
C ALA A 84 28.42 34.13 -86.87
N THR A 85 27.10 34.13 -87.10
CA THR A 85 26.10 34.46 -86.07
C THR A 85 26.09 33.43 -84.93
N ALA A 86 26.31 32.15 -85.24
CA ALA A 86 26.44 31.08 -84.25
C ALA A 86 27.71 31.24 -83.40
N SER A 87 28.84 31.58 -84.02
CA SER A 87 30.08 31.96 -83.31
C SER A 87 29.85 33.14 -82.36
N GLY A 88 29.22 34.21 -82.85
CA GLY A 88 28.90 35.39 -82.04
C GLY A 88 27.99 35.08 -80.84
N SER A 89 26.98 34.23 -81.05
CA SER A 89 26.04 33.81 -79.99
C SER A 89 26.73 32.92 -78.95
N ALA A 90 27.59 31.99 -79.38
CA ALA A 90 28.37 31.14 -78.48
C ALA A 90 29.34 31.97 -77.60
N ASN A 91 30.03 32.95 -78.20
CA ASN A 91 30.86 33.91 -77.46
C ASN A 91 30.06 34.74 -76.45
N ALA A 92 28.84 35.18 -76.83
CA ALA A 92 27.97 35.92 -75.94
C ALA A 92 27.54 35.08 -74.73
N VAL A 93 27.12 33.83 -74.94
CA VAL A 93 26.73 32.90 -73.85
C VAL A 93 27.92 32.62 -72.92
N ALA A 94 29.13 32.42 -73.46
CA ALA A 94 30.34 32.23 -72.66
C ALA A 94 30.63 33.43 -71.75
N ARG A 95 30.53 34.66 -72.27
CA ARG A 95 30.71 35.89 -71.47
C ARG A 95 29.62 36.04 -70.40
N LEU A 96 28.38 35.73 -70.74
CA LEU A 96 27.25 35.79 -69.81
C LEU A 96 27.40 34.77 -68.68
N PHE A 97 27.93 33.57 -68.97
CA PHE A 97 28.26 32.58 -67.95
C PHE A 97 29.31 33.10 -66.97
N GLU A 98 30.42 33.69 -67.46
CA GLU A 98 31.45 34.24 -66.56
C GLU A 98 30.93 35.44 -65.77
N ALA A 99 30.08 36.28 -66.36
CA ALA A 99 29.42 37.38 -65.66
C ALA A 99 28.47 36.87 -64.56
N ALA A 100 27.70 35.82 -64.85
CA ALA A 100 26.81 35.19 -63.89
C ALA A 100 27.60 34.57 -62.73
N ARG A 101 28.64 33.80 -63.05
CA ARG A 101 29.53 33.19 -62.06
C ARG A 101 30.23 34.20 -61.16
N ALA A 102 30.61 35.36 -61.70
CA ALA A 102 31.21 36.44 -60.91
C ALA A 102 30.19 37.15 -60.00
N ALA A 103 28.92 37.23 -60.41
CA ALA A 103 27.85 37.85 -59.64
C ALA A 103 27.19 36.90 -58.61
N THR A 104 27.27 35.59 -58.84
CA THR A 104 26.81 34.57 -57.89
C THR A 104 27.71 34.52 -56.66
N VAL A 105 27.10 34.40 -55.48
CA VAL A 105 27.81 34.31 -54.20
C VAL A 105 28.69 33.07 -54.18
N HIS A 106 29.88 33.18 -53.59
CA HIS A 106 30.78 32.05 -53.51
C HIS A 106 30.26 31.03 -52.46
N PRO A 107 30.25 29.71 -52.73
CA PRO A 107 29.74 28.71 -51.79
C PRO A 107 30.35 28.77 -50.37
N LEU A 108 31.63 29.14 -50.26
CA LEU A 108 32.30 29.31 -48.96
C LEU A 108 31.76 30.49 -48.13
N ALA A 109 31.25 31.55 -48.77
CA ALA A 109 30.65 32.69 -48.05
C ALA A 109 29.30 32.29 -47.45
N VAL A 110 28.49 31.51 -48.18
CA VAL A 110 27.23 30.93 -47.70
C VAL A 110 27.50 30.01 -46.50
N ALA A 111 28.48 29.10 -46.62
CA ALA A 111 28.88 28.21 -45.53
C ALA A 111 29.40 28.95 -44.28
N ALA A 112 30.19 30.02 -44.47
CA ALA A 112 30.70 30.84 -43.38
C ALA A 112 29.56 31.55 -42.62
N ASN A 113 28.57 32.10 -43.33
CA ASN A 113 27.39 32.71 -42.73
C ASN A 113 26.57 31.69 -41.91
N ARG A 114 26.33 30.48 -42.45
CA ARG A 114 25.60 29.42 -41.72
C ARG A 114 26.35 28.93 -40.49
N ASN A 115 27.67 28.77 -40.56
CA ASN A 115 28.49 28.44 -39.39
C ASN A 115 28.42 29.54 -38.32
N ALA A 116 28.50 30.82 -38.70
CA ALA A 116 28.36 31.93 -37.76
C ALA A 116 26.96 31.97 -37.11
N PHE A 117 25.90 31.72 -37.88
CA PHE A 117 24.53 31.60 -37.36
C PHE A 117 24.42 30.51 -36.29
N VAL A 118 24.95 29.31 -36.53
CA VAL A 118 24.93 28.22 -35.53
C VAL A 118 25.69 28.61 -34.26
N GLN A 119 26.88 29.24 -34.36
CA GLN A 119 27.63 29.70 -33.20
C GLN A 119 26.89 30.77 -32.38
N LEU A 120 26.18 31.68 -33.05
CA LEU A 120 25.37 32.70 -32.40
C LEU A 120 24.15 32.09 -31.70
N VAL A 121 23.48 31.09 -32.30
CA VAL A 121 22.35 30.36 -31.68
C VAL A 121 22.80 29.59 -30.45
N LEU A 122 23.91 28.84 -30.54
CA LEU A 122 24.44 28.06 -29.41
C LEU A 122 24.86 28.94 -28.22
N SER A 123 25.32 30.17 -28.48
CA SER A 123 25.72 31.13 -27.45
C SER A 123 24.57 32.03 -26.94
N ASN A 124 23.34 31.89 -27.46
CA ASN A 124 22.22 32.77 -27.15
C ASN A 124 21.42 32.37 -25.88
N LEU A 125 22.10 31.92 -24.83
CA LEU A 125 21.47 31.40 -23.60
C LEU A 125 20.53 32.42 -22.91
N PHE A 126 20.82 33.72 -23.07
CA PHE A 126 20.05 34.82 -22.47
C PHE A 126 19.32 35.71 -23.50
N GLY A 127 19.22 35.30 -24.76
CA GLY A 127 18.55 36.07 -25.80
C GLY A 127 19.30 37.32 -26.31
N GLN A 128 20.49 37.62 -25.78
CA GLN A 128 21.28 38.82 -26.11
C GLN A 128 21.81 38.83 -27.55
N ASN A 129 22.02 37.67 -28.16
CA ASN A 129 22.49 37.54 -29.54
C ASN A 129 21.33 37.55 -30.56
N ALA A 130 20.07 37.73 -30.13
CA ALA A 130 18.93 37.76 -31.05
C ALA A 130 19.07 38.77 -32.21
N PRO A 131 19.58 40.00 -32.02
CA PRO A 131 19.83 40.93 -33.14
C PRO A 131 20.91 40.44 -34.10
N ALA A 132 21.96 39.78 -33.59
CA ALA A 132 23.05 39.24 -34.42
C ALA A 132 22.60 38.01 -35.23
N ILE A 133 21.73 37.17 -34.65
CA ILE A 133 21.08 36.05 -35.34
C ILE A 133 20.20 36.58 -36.48
N ALA A 134 19.37 37.59 -36.21
CA ALA A 134 18.54 38.22 -37.24
C ALA A 134 19.38 38.88 -38.35
N ALA A 135 20.53 39.49 -38.01
CA ALA A 135 21.45 40.03 -38.99
C ALA A 135 22.07 38.93 -39.86
N ALA A 136 22.48 37.79 -39.28
CA ALA A 136 23.03 36.66 -40.02
C ALA A 136 22.00 36.04 -40.99
N GLU A 137 20.72 35.97 -40.59
CA GLU A 137 19.61 35.58 -41.46
C GLU A 137 19.39 36.60 -42.58
N SER A 138 19.42 37.91 -42.28
CA SER A 138 19.23 38.94 -43.31
C SER A 138 20.32 38.90 -44.41
N ILE A 139 21.57 38.65 -44.02
CA ILE A 139 22.69 38.49 -44.98
C ILE A 139 22.51 37.23 -45.82
N TYR A 140 21.94 36.17 -45.26
CA TYR A 140 21.66 34.94 -46.00
C TYR A 140 20.55 35.15 -47.04
N GLU A 141 19.51 35.91 -46.70
CA GLU A 141 18.47 36.33 -47.64
C GLU A 141 19.03 37.24 -48.76
N GLU A 142 19.99 38.11 -48.44
CA GLU A 142 20.73 38.89 -49.45
C GLU A 142 21.54 37.98 -50.39
N PHE A 143 22.19 36.94 -49.88
CA PHE A 143 22.88 35.96 -50.73
C PHE A 143 21.92 35.24 -51.66
N TRP A 144 20.74 34.85 -51.16
CA TRP A 144 19.72 34.22 -51.97
C TRP A 144 19.24 35.14 -53.09
N ALA A 145 18.95 36.40 -52.77
CA ALA A 145 18.52 37.40 -53.75
C ALA A 145 19.59 37.69 -54.81
N ALA A 146 20.87 37.79 -54.41
CA ALA A 146 21.99 38.00 -55.31
C ALA A 146 22.16 36.84 -56.31
N ASP A 147 22.09 35.59 -55.82
CA ASP A 147 22.16 34.39 -56.65
C ASP A 147 21.00 34.30 -57.65
N VAL A 148 19.78 34.59 -57.20
CA VAL A 148 18.60 34.63 -58.07
C VAL A 148 18.77 35.72 -59.14
N ALA A 149 19.22 36.92 -58.77
CA ALA A 149 19.45 38.01 -59.73
C ALA A 149 20.51 37.64 -60.79
N ALA A 150 21.62 37.03 -60.36
CA ALA A 150 22.67 36.55 -61.26
C ALA A 150 22.14 35.52 -62.28
N LEU A 151 21.35 34.55 -61.81
CA LEU A 151 20.77 33.50 -62.66
C LEU A 151 19.62 34.01 -63.56
N VAL A 152 18.84 34.98 -63.11
CA VAL A 152 17.86 35.69 -63.96
C VAL A 152 18.57 36.42 -65.10
N GLY A 153 19.64 37.15 -64.78
CA GLY A 153 20.46 37.84 -65.78
C GLY A 153 21.09 36.88 -66.78
N TYR A 154 21.65 35.76 -66.29
CA TYR A 154 22.20 34.71 -67.13
C TYR A 154 21.14 34.10 -68.07
N HIS A 155 19.99 33.70 -67.50
CA HIS A 155 18.91 33.09 -68.27
C HIS A 155 18.37 34.04 -69.33
N GLY A 156 18.11 35.31 -68.98
CA GLY A 156 17.63 36.32 -69.91
C GLY A 156 18.63 36.57 -71.05
N GLY A 157 19.91 36.77 -70.72
CA GLY A 157 20.96 36.99 -71.71
C GLY A 157 21.20 35.77 -72.61
N ALA A 158 21.29 34.57 -72.04
CA ALA A 158 21.51 33.35 -72.80
C ALA A 158 20.31 33.03 -73.70
N SER A 159 19.08 33.25 -73.22
CA SER A 159 17.87 33.10 -74.04
C SER A 159 17.84 34.08 -75.21
N ALA A 160 18.27 35.33 -75.00
CA ALA A 160 18.39 36.32 -76.07
C ALA A 160 19.47 35.94 -77.09
N ALA A 161 20.62 35.43 -76.65
CA ALA A 161 21.68 34.95 -77.54
C ALA A 161 21.22 33.75 -78.38
N VAL A 162 20.45 32.82 -77.81
CA VAL A 162 19.85 31.70 -78.55
C VAL A 162 18.75 32.18 -79.50
N ALA A 163 17.94 33.15 -79.11
CA ALA A 163 16.90 33.72 -79.97
C ALA A 163 17.45 34.44 -81.22
N ALA A 164 18.70 34.93 -81.16
CA ALA A 164 19.38 35.51 -82.32
C ALA A 164 19.80 34.47 -83.38
N LEU A 165 19.77 33.17 -83.05
CA LEU A 165 20.08 32.09 -83.99
C LEU A 165 18.89 31.84 -84.93
N SER A 166 19.13 32.02 -86.24
CA SER A 166 18.14 31.73 -87.28
C SER A 166 18.07 30.23 -87.60
N SER A 167 16.88 29.69 -87.87
CA SER A 167 16.71 28.26 -88.17
C SER A 167 17.30 27.85 -89.52
N TRP A 168 18.12 26.82 -89.57
CA TRP A 168 18.71 26.27 -90.81
C TRP A 168 17.66 25.84 -91.87
N GLY A 169 16.43 25.55 -91.45
CA GLY A 169 15.33 25.17 -92.35
C GLY A 169 14.92 26.28 -93.33
N THR A 170 15.10 27.55 -92.98
CA THR A 170 14.73 28.68 -93.86
C THR A 170 15.73 28.95 -94.98
N THR A 171 17.03 28.63 -94.80
CA THR A 171 18.02 28.71 -95.90
C THR A 171 17.95 27.51 -96.82
N LEU A 172 17.66 26.31 -96.30
CA LEU A 172 17.51 25.10 -97.11
C LEU A 172 16.33 25.21 -98.10
N ALA A 173 15.28 25.96 -97.72
CA ALA A 173 14.12 26.22 -98.56
C ALA A 173 14.40 27.14 -99.78
N ALA A 174 15.54 27.84 -99.82
CA ALA A 174 15.93 28.72 -100.92
C ALA A 174 16.65 28.00 -102.08
N LEU A 175 16.92 26.70 -101.96
CA LEU A 175 17.50 25.86 -103.01
C LEU A 175 16.40 25.31 -103.95
N PRO A 176 16.46 25.56 -105.27
CA PRO A 176 15.47 25.04 -106.21
C PRO A 176 15.46 23.50 -106.22
N GLY A 177 14.29 22.88 -106.01
CA GLY A 177 14.09 21.42 -106.16
C GLY A 177 13.99 20.60 -104.85
N LEU A 178 14.12 21.21 -103.67
CA LEU A 178 14.03 20.51 -102.37
C LEU A 178 12.69 20.67 -101.63
N SER A 179 11.72 21.37 -102.21
CA SER A 179 10.40 21.67 -101.59
C SER A 179 9.43 20.47 -101.49
N GLN A 180 9.84 19.25 -101.89
CA GLN A 180 9.01 18.03 -101.79
C GLN A 180 9.54 16.97 -100.79
N VAL A 181 10.62 17.25 -100.05
CA VAL A 181 11.24 16.28 -99.10
C VAL A 181 11.13 16.73 -97.63
N ALA A 182 10.18 17.61 -97.29
CA ALA A 182 10.02 18.19 -95.95
C ALA A 182 8.73 17.73 -95.20
N VAL A 183 8.33 16.45 -95.32
CA VAL A 183 7.19 15.88 -94.53
C VAL A 183 7.55 14.56 -93.82
N LEU A 184 8.84 14.22 -93.64
CA LEU A 184 9.24 12.94 -93.02
C LEU A 184 10.18 13.07 -91.82
N ALA A 185 9.81 13.89 -90.82
CA ALA A 185 10.45 13.85 -89.50
C ALA A 185 9.45 14.13 -88.36
N ALA A 186 8.49 13.22 -88.18
CA ALA A 186 7.86 12.94 -86.88
C ALA A 186 7.25 11.53 -86.94
N PRO A 187 7.80 10.50 -86.27
CA PRO A 187 7.06 9.27 -86.06
C PRO A 187 6.18 9.44 -84.83
N ALA A 188 4.92 9.80 -85.04
CA ALA A 188 3.83 9.44 -84.14
C ALA A 188 3.15 8.20 -84.73
N ALA A 189 3.48 7.02 -84.22
CA ALA A 189 2.83 5.77 -84.59
C ALA A 189 1.39 5.75 -84.04
N ALA A 190 0.42 5.49 -84.92
CA ALA A 190 -0.95 5.18 -84.55
C ALA A 190 -1.25 3.72 -84.92
N VAL A 191 -1.61 2.87 -83.96
CA VAL A 191 -2.78 1.97 -84.05
C VAL A 191 -3.33 1.73 -82.64
N ALA A 192 -4.64 1.94 -82.53
CA ALA A 192 -5.45 1.95 -81.33
C ALA A 192 -5.65 0.56 -80.69
N ALA A 193 -5.35 0.47 -79.40
CA ALA A 193 -6.29 -0.10 -78.44
C ALA A 193 -6.94 1.09 -77.70
N SER A 194 -8.24 1.05 -77.52
CA SER A 194 -9.06 2.06 -76.85
C SER A 194 -8.47 2.49 -75.50
N VAL A 195 -7.87 3.68 -75.41
CA VAL A 195 -7.47 4.30 -74.14
C VAL A 195 -7.78 5.80 -74.23
N LEU A 196 -8.56 6.28 -73.27
CA LEU A 196 -8.86 7.69 -73.03
C LEU A 196 -7.56 8.53 -73.05
N PRO A 197 -7.57 9.83 -73.43
CA PRO A 197 -6.35 10.63 -73.53
C PRO A 197 -5.55 10.55 -72.22
N SER A 198 -4.27 10.22 -72.30
CA SER A 198 -3.35 10.30 -71.17
C SER A 198 -3.20 11.77 -70.78
N ILE A 199 -4.02 12.23 -69.83
CA ILE A 199 -3.92 13.59 -69.28
C ILE A 199 -2.71 13.62 -68.35
N ASN A 200 -1.55 14.01 -68.91
CA ASN A 200 -0.43 14.51 -68.13
C ASN A 200 -0.45 16.02 -68.23
N THR A 201 -0.88 16.71 -67.17
CA THR A 201 -0.82 18.18 -67.15
C THR A 201 0.53 18.62 -66.61
N SER A 202 1.24 19.52 -67.28
CA SER A 202 2.57 20.08 -66.89
C SER A 202 3.79 19.25 -67.33
N LEU A 203 4.97 19.91 -67.34
CA LEU A 203 6.25 19.35 -67.78
C LEU A 203 6.84 18.34 -66.77
N GLY A 204 7.55 17.33 -67.28
CA GLY A 204 8.37 16.41 -66.47
C GLY A 204 7.66 15.16 -65.93
N ASN A 205 6.46 14.84 -66.41
CA ASN A 205 5.76 13.59 -66.05
C ASN A 205 6.21 12.41 -66.94
N ASN A 206 6.39 11.23 -66.35
CA ASN A 206 6.65 9.96 -67.03
C ASN A 206 5.68 8.88 -66.50
N GLY A 207 4.71 8.47 -67.34
CA GLY A 207 3.55 7.63 -66.99
C GLY A 207 2.26 8.18 -67.62
N ILE A 208 1.08 7.71 -67.19
CA ILE A 208 -0.24 8.16 -67.67
C ILE A 208 -1.09 8.77 -66.54
N TRP A 209 -2.00 9.70 -66.89
CA TRP A 209 -2.99 10.28 -65.96
C TRP A 209 -2.41 11.04 -64.75
N ASN A 210 -1.30 11.75 -64.93
CA ASN A 210 -0.72 12.59 -63.89
C ASN A 210 -1.23 14.05 -63.95
N LEU A 211 -1.89 14.52 -62.90
CA LEU A 211 -2.37 15.89 -62.73
C LEU A 211 -1.46 16.67 -61.76
N GLY A 212 -0.48 17.38 -62.32
CA GLY A 212 0.62 18.09 -61.62
C GLY A 212 1.97 17.80 -62.29
N GLY A 213 3.09 18.42 -61.87
CA GLY A 213 4.38 18.33 -62.57
C GLY A 213 5.41 17.40 -61.93
N GLY A 214 6.30 16.79 -62.72
CA GLY A 214 7.47 16.04 -62.22
C GLY A 214 7.18 14.66 -61.64
N ASN A 215 6.10 13.99 -62.05
CA ASN A 215 5.72 12.65 -61.55
C ASN A 215 6.35 11.52 -62.37
N LEU A 216 6.77 10.43 -61.71
CA LEU A 216 7.25 9.18 -62.32
C LEU A 216 6.38 8.01 -61.83
N GLY A 217 5.45 7.55 -62.67
CA GLY A 217 4.39 6.58 -62.37
C GLY A 217 3.03 7.02 -62.91
N ASP A 218 1.96 6.27 -62.63
CA ASP A 218 0.63 6.49 -63.22
C ASP A 218 -0.40 7.02 -62.20
N TYR A 219 -1.41 7.75 -62.67
CA TYR A 219 -2.60 8.19 -61.90
C TYR A 219 -2.29 9.08 -60.67
N ASN A 220 -1.25 9.92 -60.71
CA ASN A 220 -0.94 10.81 -59.59
C ASN A 220 -1.67 12.17 -59.69
N LEU A 221 -2.24 12.63 -58.59
CA LEU A 221 -2.80 13.98 -58.43
C LEU A 221 -1.94 14.78 -57.45
N GLY A 222 -1.06 15.63 -57.99
CA GLY A 222 -0.01 16.35 -57.26
C GLY A 222 1.30 16.39 -58.06
N SER A 223 2.35 16.96 -57.48
CA SER A 223 3.66 17.14 -58.14
C SER A 223 4.77 16.35 -57.44
N GLY A 224 5.77 15.89 -58.20
CA GLY A 224 7.00 15.30 -57.67
C GLY A 224 6.84 13.90 -57.06
N ASN A 225 5.86 13.11 -57.51
CA ASN A 225 5.65 11.75 -57.00
C ASN A 225 6.50 10.71 -57.76
N PHE A 226 7.05 9.71 -57.05
CA PHE A 226 7.72 8.53 -57.59
C PHE A 226 6.93 7.28 -57.19
N GLY A 227 6.11 6.75 -58.09
CA GLY A 227 5.11 5.70 -57.81
C GLY A 227 3.75 6.09 -58.38
N SER A 228 2.73 5.24 -58.16
CA SER A 228 1.41 5.36 -58.81
C SER A 228 0.27 5.57 -57.81
N VAL A 229 -0.82 6.20 -58.28
CA VAL A 229 -2.07 6.42 -57.55
C VAL A 229 -1.87 7.26 -56.27
N ASN A 230 -0.98 8.25 -56.30
CA ASN A 230 -0.78 9.16 -55.17
C ASN A 230 -1.66 10.41 -55.29
N LEU A 231 -2.26 10.84 -54.17
CA LEU A 231 -3.04 12.07 -54.05
C LEU A 231 -2.33 13.02 -53.06
N GLY A 232 -1.56 13.97 -53.57
CA GLY A 232 -0.62 14.81 -52.84
C GLY A 232 0.72 14.89 -53.55
N GLY A 233 1.65 15.71 -53.06
CA GLY A 233 2.95 15.94 -53.70
C GLY A 233 4.12 15.28 -52.98
N GLY A 234 5.21 15.00 -53.70
CA GLY A 234 6.48 14.55 -53.12
C GLY A 234 6.45 13.15 -52.49
N ASN A 235 5.55 12.28 -52.92
CA ASN A 235 5.46 10.91 -52.39
C ASN A 235 6.40 9.96 -53.15
N THR A 236 6.99 9.00 -52.45
CA THR A 236 7.75 7.88 -53.03
C THR A 236 7.07 6.57 -52.63
N GLY A 237 6.55 5.79 -53.57
CA GLY A 237 5.70 4.61 -53.36
C GLY A 237 4.28 4.79 -53.91
N ASN A 238 3.41 3.81 -53.69
CA ASN A 238 2.07 3.76 -54.32
C ASN A 238 0.95 4.05 -53.31
N LEU A 239 -0.20 4.53 -53.82
CA LEU A 239 -1.45 4.65 -53.04
C LEU A 239 -1.31 5.51 -51.77
N ASN A 240 -0.51 6.58 -51.81
CA ASN A 240 -0.43 7.52 -50.70
C ASN A 240 -1.43 8.68 -50.87
N PHE A 241 -2.12 9.04 -49.79
CA PHE A 241 -3.00 10.21 -49.72
C PHE A 241 -2.42 11.22 -48.74
N GLY A 242 -2.13 12.44 -49.18
CA GLY A 242 -1.29 13.43 -48.51
C GLY A 242 0.11 13.53 -49.15
N SER A 243 0.94 14.43 -48.65
CA SER A 243 2.23 14.80 -49.24
C SER A 243 3.43 14.29 -48.43
N GLY A 244 4.56 14.07 -49.10
CA GLY A 244 5.85 13.76 -48.48
C GLY A 244 5.97 12.36 -47.86
N ASN A 245 5.13 11.41 -48.28
CA ASN A 245 5.19 10.04 -47.78
C ASN A 245 6.26 9.21 -48.51
N PHE A 246 6.99 8.37 -47.79
CA PHE A 246 7.95 7.40 -48.33
C PHE A 246 7.53 5.97 -47.99
N GLY A 247 7.17 5.17 -48.97
CA GLY A 247 6.50 3.86 -48.82
C GLY A 247 5.07 3.91 -49.38
N SER A 248 4.24 2.90 -49.13
CA SER A 248 2.93 2.74 -49.81
C SER A 248 1.75 2.65 -48.85
N TYR A 249 0.55 2.98 -49.33
CA TYR A 249 -0.72 2.91 -48.58
C TYR A 249 -0.79 3.86 -47.37
N ASN A 250 -0.02 4.94 -47.35
CA ASN A 250 -0.06 5.90 -46.23
C ASN A 250 -1.16 6.95 -46.44
N LEU A 251 -1.90 7.24 -45.38
CA LEU A 251 -2.94 8.28 -45.33
C LEU A 251 -2.51 9.37 -44.34
N GLY A 252 -2.17 10.54 -44.86
CA GLY A 252 -1.68 11.73 -44.16
C GLY A 252 -0.33 12.20 -44.71
N PHE A 253 0.45 12.95 -43.93
CA PHE A 253 1.65 13.65 -44.42
C PHE A 253 2.93 13.13 -43.76
N GLY A 254 4.02 13.05 -44.53
CA GLY A 254 5.36 12.79 -43.99
C GLY A 254 5.59 11.39 -43.39
N ASN A 255 4.76 10.40 -43.72
CA ASN A 255 4.93 9.06 -43.18
C ASN A 255 6.01 8.29 -43.95
N THR A 256 6.79 7.48 -43.24
CA THR A 256 7.80 6.57 -43.80
C THR A 256 7.46 5.12 -43.46
N GLY A 257 7.24 4.27 -44.46
CA GLY A 257 6.85 2.86 -44.33
C GLY A 257 5.49 2.58 -44.95
N PHE A 258 4.71 1.64 -44.39
CA PHE A 258 3.50 1.12 -45.04
C PHE A 258 2.24 1.20 -44.17
N THR A 259 1.11 1.59 -44.77
CA THR A 259 -0.21 1.55 -44.11
C THR A 259 -0.25 2.36 -42.82
N ASN A 260 0.42 3.51 -42.80
CA ASN A 260 0.34 4.45 -41.68
C ASN A 260 -0.81 5.44 -41.89
N LEU A 261 -1.58 5.72 -40.84
CA LEU A 261 -2.67 6.69 -40.81
C LEU A 261 -2.31 7.83 -39.85
N GLY A 262 -2.02 9.00 -40.40
CA GLY A 262 -1.75 10.25 -39.69
C GLY A 262 -0.46 10.92 -40.18
N LEU A 263 0.32 11.52 -39.29
CA LEU A 263 1.44 12.41 -39.65
C LEU A 263 2.76 11.89 -39.10
N GLY A 264 3.81 11.90 -39.92
CA GLY A 264 5.19 11.71 -39.46
C GLY A 264 5.47 10.36 -38.81
N ASN A 265 4.70 9.31 -39.14
CA ASN A 265 4.94 7.98 -38.59
C ASN A 265 6.07 7.27 -39.36
N LEU A 266 6.94 6.57 -38.65
CA LEU A 266 8.01 5.71 -39.17
C LEU A 266 7.70 4.25 -38.82
N GLY A 267 7.59 3.39 -39.82
CA GLY A 267 7.29 1.96 -39.67
C GLY A 267 5.98 1.56 -40.35
N ARG A 268 5.25 0.58 -39.81
CA ARG A 268 4.05 0.02 -40.45
C ARG A 268 2.84 0.01 -39.53
N LEU A 269 1.64 0.13 -40.10
CA LEU A 269 0.36 -0.01 -39.36
C LEU A 269 0.22 0.94 -38.16
N ASN A 270 0.87 2.10 -38.20
CA ASN A 270 0.72 3.09 -37.12
C ASN A 270 -0.51 3.96 -37.37
N PHE A 271 -1.31 4.17 -36.32
CA PHE A 271 -2.43 5.09 -36.30
C PHE A 271 -2.11 6.26 -35.35
N GLY A 272 -2.11 7.48 -35.85
CA GLY A 272 -1.85 8.71 -35.10
C GLY A 272 -0.62 9.48 -35.61
N PHE A 273 0.14 10.10 -34.72
CA PHE A 273 1.17 11.09 -35.09
C PHE A 273 2.52 10.75 -34.47
N GLY A 274 3.60 10.82 -35.27
CA GLY A 274 4.98 10.77 -34.78
C GLY A 274 5.40 9.43 -34.15
N ASN A 275 4.74 8.32 -34.50
CA ASN A 275 5.13 7.01 -33.98
C ASN A 275 6.36 6.47 -34.73
N ASN A 276 7.27 5.82 -34.02
CA ASN A 276 8.43 5.12 -34.56
C ASN A 276 8.40 3.66 -34.11
N GLY A 277 8.17 2.74 -35.06
CA GLY A 277 7.93 1.32 -34.82
C GLY A 277 6.69 0.84 -35.58
N ASN A 278 6.17 -0.34 -35.25
CA ASN A 278 5.06 -0.96 -35.96
C ASN A 278 3.84 -1.14 -35.07
N GLY A 279 2.63 -1.00 -35.64
CA GLY A 279 1.38 -1.34 -34.99
C GLY A 279 1.03 -0.47 -33.78
N ASN A 280 1.53 0.78 -33.73
CA ASN A 280 1.20 1.69 -32.64
C ASN A 280 -0.12 2.41 -32.90
N PHE A 281 -0.94 2.56 -31.87
CA PHE A 281 -2.17 3.36 -31.87
C PHE A 281 -2.03 4.50 -30.87
N GLY A 282 -1.88 5.74 -31.36
CA GLY A 282 -1.73 6.94 -30.54
C GLY A 282 -0.61 7.86 -31.07
N PHE A 283 0.03 8.61 -30.17
CA PHE A 283 0.95 9.68 -30.56
C PHE A 283 2.34 9.51 -29.94
N GLY A 284 3.40 9.71 -30.71
CA GLY A 284 4.77 9.81 -30.18
C GLY A 284 5.32 8.55 -29.53
N ASN A 285 4.87 7.36 -29.94
CA ASN A 285 5.39 6.10 -29.41
C ASN A 285 6.70 5.72 -30.09
N PHE A 286 7.64 5.15 -29.34
CA PHE A 286 8.89 4.57 -29.81
C PHE A 286 8.95 3.09 -29.40
N GLY A 287 8.86 2.18 -30.38
CA GLY A 287 8.71 0.74 -30.19
C GLY A 287 7.46 0.20 -30.88
N ASP A 288 7.20 -1.10 -30.75
CA ASP A 288 6.12 -1.81 -31.44
C ASP A 288 4.88 -2.05 -30.56
N GLY A 289 3.69 -2.03 -31.15
CA GLY A 289 2.46 -2.55 -30.54
C GLY A 289 1.91 -1.75 -29.36
N ASN A 290 2.23 -0.46 -29.25
CA ASN A 290 1.75 0.38 -28.15
C ASN A 290 0.34 0.94 -28.43
N PHE A 291 -0.52 0.95 -27.42
CA PHE A 291 -1.83 1.60 -27.43
C PHE A 291 -1.86 2.73 -26.40
N GLY A 292 -1.91 3.98 -26.87
CA GLY A 292 -1.73 5.20 -26.05
C GLY A 292 -0.63 6.09 -26.60
N GLY A 293 -0.23 7.13 -25.87
CA GLY A 293 0.76 8.11 -26.34
C GLY A 293 2.05 8.15 -25.53
N GLY A 294 3.17 8.51 -26.17
CA GLY A 294 4.44 8.80 -25.51
C GLY A 294 5.13 7.60 -24.86
N ASN A 295 4.86 6.38 -25.34
CA ASN A 295 5.50 5.18 -24.81
C ASN A 295 6.89 4.96 -25.43
N PHE A 296 7.85 4.49 -24.64
CA PHE A 296 9.17 4.06 -25.09
C PHE A 296 9.39 2.59 -24.69
N GLY A 297 9.31 1.68 -25.64
CA GLY A 297 9.28 0.23 -25.45
C GLY A 297 8.11 -0.41 -26.20
N ASN A 298 7.87 -1.71 -25.98
CA ASN A 298 6.92 -2.50 -26.76
C ASN A 298 5.67 -2.90 -25.96
N THR A 299 4.54 -3.06 -26.64
CA THR A 299 3.31 -3.69 -26.10
C THR A 299 2.78 -3.00 -24.83
N ASN A 300 2.88 -1.68 -24.75
CA ASN A 300 2.30 -0.93 -23.63
C ASN A 300 0.84 -0.54 -23.92
N TYR A 301 -0.02 -0.66 -22.92
CA TYR A 301 -1.43 -0.26 -22.98
C TYR A 301 -1.68 0.86 -21.98
N GLY A 302 -1.65 2.10 -22.46
CA GLY A 302 -1.64 3.33 -21.66
C GLY A 302 -0.61 4.33 -22.20
N SER A 303 -0.42 5.45 -21.51
CA SER A 303 0.47 6.53 -22.00
C SER A 303 1.69 6.76 -21.12
N GLY A 304 2.77 7.26 -21.69
CA GLY A 304 3.96 7.70 -20.97
C GLY A 304 4.76 6.59 -20.29
N ASN A 305 4.64 5.34 -20.74
CA ASN A 305 5.41 4.23 -20.19
C ASN A 305 6.82 4.18 -20.77
N ARG A 306 7.83 3.88 -19.96
CA ARG A 306 9.22 3.61 -20.39
C ARG A 306 9.61 2.20 -19.99
N GLY A 307 9.60 1.29 -20.96
CA GLY A 307 9.76 -0.15 -20.81
C GLY A 307 8.65 -0.87 -21.58
N SER A 308 8.52 -2.19 -21.40
CA SER A 308 7.60 -3.01 -22.21
C SER A 308 6.56 -3.74 -21.36
N PHE A 309 5.44 -4.12 -21.99
CA PHE A 309 4.34 -4.89 -21.39
C PHE A 309 3.68 -4.23 -20.16
N ASN A 310 3.66 -2.90 -20.11
CA ASN A 310 2.95 -2.20 -19.03
C ASN A 310 1.48 -1.99 -19.38
N LEU A 311 0.58 -2.25 -18.43
CA LEU A 311 -0.85 -1.94 -18.49
C LEU A 311 -1.16 -0.79 -17.53
N GLY A 312 -1.56 0.36 -18.06
CA GLY A 312 -1.72 1.62 -17.34
C GLY A 312 -0.68 2.66 -17.77
N SER A 313 -0.62 3.81 -17.10
CA SER A 313 0.15 4.97 -17.59
C SER A 313 1.28 5.39 -16.65
N GLY A 314 2.36 5.93 -17.22
CA GLY A 314 3.49 6.50 -16.48
C GLY A 314 4.41 5.48 -15.80
N ASN A 315 4.36 4.21 -16.19
CA ASN A 315 5.22 3.18 -15.60
C ASN A 315 6.64 3.23 -16.18
N LEU A 316 7.64 3.13 -15.31
CA LEU A 316 9.04 2.89 -15.66
C LEU A 316 9.40 1.43 -15.35
N GLY A 317 9.93 0.71 -16.32
CA GLY A 317 10.28 -0.71 -16.22
C GLY A 317 9.29 -1.64 -16.95
N PHE A 318 9.20 -2.90 -16.55
CA PHE A 318 8.56 -3.97 -17.33
C PHE A 318 7.41 -4.66 -16.57
N ASN A 319 6.38 -5.08 -17.30
CA ASN A 319 5.27 -5.90 -16.77
C ASN A 319 4.53 -5.28 -15.56
N ASN A 320 4.44 -3.95 -15.48
CA ASN A 320 3.68 -3.30 -14.42
C ASN A 320 2.20 -3.16 -14.80
N ILE A 321 1.31 -3.37 -13.83
CA ILE A 321 -0.13 -3.15 -13.95
C ILE A 321 -0.52 -2.00 -13.01
N GLY A 322 -1.10 -0.94 -13.56
CA GLY A 322 -1.50 0.28 -12.86
C GLY A 322 -0.69 1.51 -13.27
N PHE A 323 -0.50 2.49 -12.39
CA PHE A 323 -0.01 3.81 -12.78
C PHE A 323 1.23 4.25 -12.00
N GLY A 324 2.20 4.84 -12.69
CA GLY A 324 3.35 5.47 -12.04
C GLY A 324 4.29 4.51 -11.31
N ASN A 325 4.26 3.21 -11.62
CA ASN A 325 5.15 2.24 -10.98
C ASN A 325 6.56 2.35 -11.57
N ASN A 326 7.58 2.24 -10.73
CA ASN A 326 8.99 2.19 -11.10
C ASN A 326 9.59 0.84 -10.69
N GLY A 327 9.93 0.00 -11.66
CA GLY A 327 10.50 -1.34 -11.46
C GLY A 327 9.78 -2.40 -12.29
N THR A 328 9.75 -3.65 -11.81
CA THR A 328 9.16 -4.78 -12.56
C THR A 328 8.09 -5.53 -11.78
N LEU A 329 7.07 -6.05 -12.49
CA LEU A 329 6.00 -6.87 -11.91
C LEU A 329 5.21 -6.21 -10.77
N ASN A 330 5.10 -4.88 -10.77
CA ASN A 330 4.29 -4.18 -9.78
C ASN A 330 2.82 -4.14 -10.18
N PHE A 331 1.93 -4.40 -9.21
CA PHE A 331 0.49 -4.23 -9.33
C PHE A 331 0.02 -3.09 -8.43
N GLY A 332 -0.57 -2.05 -9.00
CA GLY A 332 -1.12 -0.90 -8.27
C GLY A 332 -0.51 0.43 -8.69
N PHE A 333 -0.31 1.37 -7.76
CA PHE A 333 -0.02 2.76 -8.10
C PHE A 333 1.21 3.28 -7.38
N GLY A 334 2.16 3.88 -8.11
CA GLY A 334 3.29 4.60 -7.52
C GLY A 334 4.27 3.72 -6.76
N ASN A 335 4.32 2.41 -7.02
CA ASN A 335 5.24 1.51 -6.34
C ASN A 335 6.65 1.65 -6.91
N ASN A 336 7.67 1.72 -6.04
CA ASN A 336 9.08 1.82 -6.38
C ASN A 336 9.83 0.58 -5.89
N GLY A 337 10.26 -0.29 -6.82
CA GLY A 337 10.86 -1.60 -6.56
C GLY A 337 10.20 -2.70 -7.40
N ASN A 338 10.39 -3.98 -7.04
CA ASN A 338 9.94 -5.13 -7.83
C ASN A 338 8.90 -5.98 -7.08
N ASN A 339 7.95 -6.54 -7.84
CA ASN A 339 6.96 -7.50 -7.35
C ASN A 339 6.10 -6.97 -6.19
N ASN A 340 5.80 -5.67 -6.20
CA ASN A 340 4.96 -5.03 -5.18
C ASN A 340 3.48 -5.05 -5.57
N ILE A 341 2.59 -5.24 -4.59
CA ILE A 341 1.13 -5.21 -4.78
C ILE A 341 0.54 -4.14 -3.86
N GLY A 342 0.24 -2.94 -4.37
CA GLY A 342 -0.25 -1.86 -3.50
C GLY A 342 -0.11 -0.45 -4.03
N PHE A 343 -0.05 0.51 -3.11
CA PHE A 343 -0.02 1.94 -3.41
C PHE A 343 1.17 2.64 -2.73
N GLY A 344 2.07 3.25 -3.51
CA GLY A 344 3.17 4.08 -3.01
C GLY A 344 4.27 3.31 -2.27
N LEU A 345 4.36 1.99 -2.46
CA LEU A 345 5.33 1.11 -1.79
C LEU A 345 6.77 1.44 -2.22
N THR A 346 7.75 1.27 -1.34
CA THR A 346 9.19 1.49 -1.65
C THR A 346 10.03 0.33 -1.11
N GLY A 347 10.54 -0.50 -2.02
CA GLY A 347 11.29 -1.74 -1.75
C GLY A 347 10.75 -2.90 -2.62
N ASP A 348 11.21 -4.13 -2.38
CA ASP A 348 10.81 -5.30 -3.18
C ASP A 348 9.88 -6.24 -2.38
N ASN A 349 8.99 -6.93 -3.08
CA ASN A 349 8.07 -7.96 -2.56
C ASN A 349 7.08 -7.46 -1.48
N GLN A 350 6.70 -6.19 -1.51
CA GLN A 350 5.77 -5.60 -0.54
C GLN A 350 4.31 -5.74 -0.98
N VAL A 351 3.40 -5.80 0.00
CA VAL A 351 1.95 -5.71 -0.22
C VAL A 351 1.39 -4.62 0.70
N GLY A 352 0.58 -3.67 0.20
CA GLY A 352 -0.09 -2.67 1.06
C GLY A 352 -0.01 -1.21 0.59
N ILE A 353 0.17 -0.26 1.52
CA ILE A 353 0.24 1.19 1.26
C ILE A 353 1.55 1.73 1.82
N GLY A 354 2.37 2.41 1.02
CA GLY A 354 3.78 2.69 1.33
C GLY A 354 4.06 3.59 2.52
N LEU A 355 3.19 4.56 2.83
CA LEU A 355 3.30 5.30 4.10
C LEU A 355 3.16 4.40 5.33
N LEU A 356 2.61 3.21 5.14
CA LEU A 356 2.23 2.26 6.19
C LEU A 356 2.94 0.91 5.98
N ASN A 357 3.85 0.74 5.03
CA ASN A 357 4.60 -0.51 4.88
C ASN A 357 5.99 -0.24 4.29
N SER A 358 7.00 0.00 5.14
CA SER A 358 8.35 0.47 4.74
C SER A 358 9.46 -0.51 5.12
N GLY A 359 10.41 -0.75 4.20
CA GLY A 359 11.53 -1.69 4.35
C GLY A 359 11.35 -2.98 3.54
N VAL A 360 12.32 -3.90 3.53
CA VAL A 360 12.35 -5.03 2.57
C VAL A 360 11.74 -6.29 3.18
N GLY A 361 10.96 -7.04 2.38
CA GLY A 361 10.47 -8.38 2.78
C GLY A 361 9.32 -8.39 3.79
N ASN A 362 8.66 -7.26 4.03
CA ASN A 362 7.50 -7.20 4.92
C ASN A 362 6.24 -7.81 4.26
N LEU A 363 5.54 -8.68 4.99
CA LEU A 363 4.27 -9.29 4.59
C LEU A 363 3.14 -8.81 5.51
N GLY A 364 2.12 -8.17 4.94
CA GLY A 364 0.96 -7.62 5.65
C GLY A 364 0.87 -6.09 5.55
N PHE A 365 0.33 -5.39 6.55
CA PHE A 365 0.08 -3.95 6.48
C PHE A 365 0.44 -3.23 7.78
N GLY A 366 1.02 -2.03 7.70
CA GLY A 366 1.44 -1.26 8.87
C GLY A 366 2.92 -1.45 9.25
N ASN A 367 3.69 -2.30 8.55
CA ASN A 367 5.00 -2.72 9.03
C ASN A 367 6.13 -1.73 8.68
N SER A 368 7.10 -1.54 9.56
CA SER A 368 8.28 -0.70 9.35
C SER A 368 9.56 -1.45 9.71
N GLY A 369 10.59 -1.39 8.86
CA GLY A 369 11.82 -2.20 8.97
C GLY A 369 11.74 -3.43 8.06
N ASN A 370 12.50 -4.50 8.29
CA ASN A 370 12.64 -5.60 7.34
C ASN A 370 12.04 -6.92 7.84
N ASN A 371 11.57 -7.75 6.91
CA ASN A 371 11.14 -9.13 7.16
C ASN A 371 10.05 -9.29 8.25
N ASN A 372 9.22 -8.27 8.47
CA ASN A 372 8.11 -8.35 9.42
C ASN A 372 6.91 -9.04 8.77
N ILE A 373 6.27 -9.97 9.48
CA ILE A 373 5.06 -10.68 9.05
C ILE A 373 3.90 -10.33 9.98
N GLY A 374 2.79 -9.87 9.40
CA GLY A 374 1.57 -9.49 10.11
C GLY A 374 1.29 -8.00 10.01
N PHE A 375 0.87 -7.34 11.10
CA PHE A 375 0.37 -5.97 11.03
C PHE A 375 1.01 -5.02 12.03
N PHE A 376 1.32 -3.79 11.58
CA PHE A 376 1.82 -2.71 12.43
C PHE A 376 3.09 -3.03 13.24
N ASN A 377 3.92 -3.97 12.77
CA ASN A 377 5.18 -4.31 13.43
C ASN A 377 6.27 -3.31 13.05
N SER A 378 7.16 -2.96 13.97
CA SER A 378 8.29 -2.06 13.74
C SER A 378 9.63 -2.71 14.10
N GLY A 379 10.68 -2.50 13.30
CA GLY A 379 11.98 -3.16 13.47
C GLY A 379 12.13 -4.35 12.51
N ASP A 380 12.85 -5.40 12.89
CA ASP A 380 13.22 -6.48 11.98
C ASP A 380 12.70 -7.85 12.42
N GLY A 381 12.24 -8.67 11.48
CA GLY A 381 11.96 -10.10 11.71
C GLY A 381 10.80 -10.42 12.66
N ASN A 382 9.90 -9.47 12.95
CA ASN A 382 8.79 -9.70 13.88
C ASN A 382 7.63 -10.46 13.21
N PHE A 383 7.03 -11.41 13.92
CA PHE A 383 5.83 -12.14 13.48
C PHE A 383 4.65 -11.85 14.42
N GLY A 384 3.57 -11.29 13.88
CA GLY A 384 2.32 -11.04 14.61
C GLY A 384 1.84 -9.60 14.46
N PHE A 385 1.45 -8.95 15.56
CA PHE A 385 0.80 -7.64 15.53
C PHE A 385 1.43 -6.65 16.50
N PHE A 386 1.69 -5.43 16.05
CA PHE A 386 2.17 -4.31 16.89
C PHE A 386 3.48 -4.58 17.64
N ASN A 387 4.25 -5.59 17.24
CA ASN A 387 5.54 -5.88 17.87
C ASN A 387 6.56 -4.81 17.46
N SER A 388 7.48 -4.46 18.35
CA SER A 388 8.56 -3.50 18.09
C SER A 388 9.92 -4.07 18.48
N GLY A 389 10.95 -3.88 17.66
CA GLY A 389 12.29 -4.40 17.92
C GLY A 389 12.63 -5.55 16.98
N ASN A 390 13.30 -6.60 17.47
CA ASN A 390 13.87 -7.65 16.62
C ASN A 390 13.35 -9.04 16.97
N GLY A 391 12.86 -9.79 15.98
CA GLY A 391 12.60 -11.22 16.10
C GLY A 391 11.50 -11.62 17.08
N SER A 392 10.53 -10.77 17.38
CA SER A 392 9.47 -11.10 18.36
C SER A 392 8.29 -11.84 17.72
N PHE A 393 7.69 -12.79 18.45
CA PHE A 393 6.50 -13.54 18.04
C PHE A 393 5.30 -13.24 18.96
N GLY A 394 4.18 -12.79 18.39
CA GLY A 394 2.94 -12.57 19.13
C GLY A 394 2.38 -11.15 18.99
N PHE A 395 1.98 -10.52 20.09
CA PHE A 395 1.25 -9.25 20.06
C PHE A 395 1.89 -8.20 20.98
N SER A 396 2.20 -7.01 20.44
CA SER A 396 2.70 -5.86 21.20
C SER A 396 3.92 -6.16 22.09
N ASN A 397 4.78 -7.08 21.68
CA ASN A 397 6.06 -7.31 22.36
C ASN A 397 7.07 -6.25 21.90
N SER A 398 7.84 -5.69 22.84
CA SER A 398 8.92 -4.74 22.57
C SER A 398 10.26 -5.28 23.04
N GLY A 399 11.31 -5.14 22.24
CA GLY A 399 12.66 -5.60 22.55
C GLY A 399 13.14 -6.66 21.56
N THR A 400 13.97 -7.58 22.04
CA THR A 400 14.56 -8.65 21.24
C THR A 400 13.91 -9.98 21.62
N THR A 401 13.48 -10.74 20.61
CA THR A 401 13.02 -12.14 20.74
C THR A 401 11.96 -12.37 21.82
N GLY A 402 11.02 -11.44 22.00
CA GLY A 402 9.90 -11.63 22.93
C GLY A 402 8.82 -12.55 22.35
N THR A 403 8.24 -13.43 23.17
CA THR A 403 7.13 -14.30 22.77
C THR A 403 5.88 -14.13 23.65
N GLY A 404 4.71 -14.05 23.02
CA GLY A 404 3.42 -13.90 23.70
C GLY A 404 2.84 -12.49 23.58
N PHE A 405 2.45 -11.86 24.68
CA PHE A 405 1.64 -10.62 24.68
C PHE A 405 2.23 -9.51 25.57
N TRP A 406 2.41 -8.31 25.04
CA TRP A 406 2.79 -7.11 25.83
C TRP A 406 4.08 -7.24 26.65
N ASN A 407 5.01 -8.10 26.24
CA ASN A 407 6.28 -8.20 26.94
C ASN A 407 7.17 -7.00 26.56
N ALA A 408 7.71 -6.31 27.56
CA ALA A 408 8.55 -5.13 27.42
C ALA A 408 9.99 -5.41 27.88
N GLY A 409 10.81 -5.98 26.99
CA GLY A 409 12.21 -6.26 27.22
C GLY A 409 12.68 -7.50 26.44
N ASP A 410 13.93 -7.89 26.65
CA ASP A 410 14.58 -8.92 25.83
C ASP A 410 14.33 -10.32 26.37
N PHE A 411 14.15 -11.28 25.46
CA PHE A 411 13.99 -12.71 25.75
C PHE A 411 12.82 -13.06 26.67
N ALA A 412 11.78 -12.24 26.76
CA ALA A 412 10.63 -12.53 27.62
C ALA A 412 9.60 -13.45 26.94
N THR A 413 9.05 -14.41 27.69
CA THR A 413 8.03 -15.35 27.21
C THR A 413 6.80 -15.32 28.12
N GLY A 414 5.61 -15.14 27.55
CA GLY A 414 4.34 -15.12 28.28
C GLY A 414 3.60 -13.79 28.09
N ALA A 415 3.10 -13.16 29.17
CA ALA A 415 2.35 -11.92 29.05
C ALA A 415 2.75 -10.84 30.05
N GLY A 416 2.91 -9.60 29.57
CA GLY A 416 3.11 -8.42 30.40
C GLY A 416 4.41 -8.40 31.21
N ASN A 417 5.40 -9.21 30.84
CA ASN A 417 6.69 -9.21 31.54
C ASN A 417 7.54 -8.01 31.11
N SER A 418 8.36 -7.47 32.01
CA SER A 418 9.28 -6.36 31.74
C SER A 418 10.71 -6.66 32.19
N GLY A 419 11.70 -6.20 31.43
CA GLY A 419 13.12 -6.49 31.69
C GLY A 419 13.62 -7.71 30.91
N PHE A 420 14.58 -8.44 31.47
CA PHE A 420 15.34 -9.47 30.75
C PHE A 420 14.87 -10.88 31.11
N ALA A 421 14.66 -11.72 30.12
CA ALA A 421 14.54 -13.17 30.26
C ALA A 421 13.45 -13.71 31.22
N ASN A 422 12.32 -13.02 31.36
CA ASN A 422 11.24 -13.47 32.25
C ASN A 422 10.30 -14.46 31.55
N PHE A 423 9.83 -15.48 32.28
CA PHE A 423 8.84 -16.47 31.83
C PHE A 423 7.55 -16.42 32.67
N GLY A 424 6.40 -16.19 32.05
CA GLY A 424 5.09 -16.22 32.72
C GLY A 424 4.33 -14.91 32.61
N LEU A 425 3.78 -14.41 33.71
CA LEU A 425 2.82 -13.29 33.73
C LEU A 425 3.31 -12.11 34.58
N GLY A 426 3.43 -10.92 34.00
CA GLY A 426 3.60 -9.68 34.78
C GLY A 426 4.86 -9.61 35.63
N ASN A 427 5.92 -10.36 35.30
CA ASN A 427 7.17 -10.30 36.05
C ASN A 427 8.02 -9.09 35.63
N ALA A 428 8.76 -8.50 36.56
CA ALA A 428 9.63 -7.35 36.33
C ALA A 428 11.07 -7.63 36.79
N GLY A 429 12.06 -7.21 36.01
CA GLY A 429 13.47 -7.44 36.31
C GLY A 429 14.05 -8.56 35.46
N SER A 430 14.86 -9.46 36.04
CA SER A 430 15.65 -10.43 35.27
C SER A 430 15.37 -11.88 35.65
N GLY A 431 15.07 -12.73 34.67
CA GLY A 431 15.07 -14.17 34.84
C GLY A 431 14.01 -14.75 35.78
N ASN A 432 12.91 -14.04 36.01
CA ASN A 432 11.85 -14.52 36.89
C ASN A 432 10.89 -15.47 36.15
N MET A 433 10.42 -16.49 36.87
CA MET A 433 9.45 -17.47 36.41
C MET A 433 8.17 -17.44 37.24
N GLY A 434 7.01 -17.39 36.59
CA GLY A 434 5.70 -17.49 37.22
C GLY A 434 4.93 -16.18 37.12
N SER A 435 4.37 -15.65 38.21
CA SER A 435 3.50 -14.47 38.14
C SER A 435 3.90 -13.33 39.09
N GLY A 436 3.93 -12.09 38.60
CA GLY A 436 4.06 -10.89 39.42
C GLY A 436 5.33 -10.81 40.26
N ASN A 437 6.41 -11.51 39.89
CA ASN A 437 7.68 -11.44 40.60
C ASN A 437 8.47 -10.20 40.20
N SER A 438 9.23 -9.64 41.13
CA SER A 438 10.10 -8.48 40.91
C SER A 438 11.53 -8.75 41.40
N GLY A 439 12.53 -8.23 40.69
CA GLY A 439 13.95 -8.49 40.99
C GLY A 439 14.53 -9.56 40.09
N SER A 440 15.28 -10.52 40.64
CA SER A 440 16.05 -11.49 39.84
C SER A 440 15.78 -12.94 40.19
N SER A 441 15.61 -13.79 39.18
CA SER A 441 15.65 -15.25 39.31
C SER A 441 14.67 -15.81 40.33
N ASN A 442 13.48 -15.23 40.48
CA ASN A 442 12.45 -15.77 41.38
C ASN A 442 11.57 -16.78 40.63
N MET A 443 11.18 -17.88 41.29
CA MET A 443 10.20 -18.83 40.79
C MET A 443 8.93 -18.84 41.65
N GLY A 444 7.76 -18.74 41.03
CA GLY A 444 6.46 -18.80 41.68
C GLY A 444 5.68 -17.50 41.55
N SER A 445 5.08 -16.99 42.61
CA SER A 445 4.14 -15.86 42.51
C SER A 445 4.42 -14.75 43.51
N GLY A 446 4.49 -13.49 43.06
CA GLY A 446 4.52 -12.31 43.91
C GLY A 446 5.79 -12.14 44.75
N ASN A 447 6.89 -12.78 44.39
CA ASN A 447 8.15 -12.63 45.13
C ASN A 447 8.86 -11.32 44.76
N SER A 448 9.59 -10.72 45.70
CA SER A 448 10.42 -9.53 45.47
C SER A 448 11.84 -9.74 46.01
N GLY A 449 12.86 -9.44 45.20
CA GLY A 449 14.26 -9.67 45.55
C GLY A 449 14.89 -10.72 44.64
N GLY A 450 15.80 -11.54 45.19
CA GLY A 450 16.61 -12.49 44.44
C GLY A 450 16.36 -13.96 44.80
N PHE A 451 16.28 -14.83 43.80
CA PHE A 451 16.33 -16.28 43.98
C PHE A 451 15.32 -16.82 44.98
N ASN A 452 14.10 -16.29 45.05
CA ASN A 452 13.05 -16.86 45.90
C ASN A 452 12.25 -17.92 45.14
N THR A 453 11.87 -19.00 45.80
CA THR A 453 10.99 -20.04 45.28
C THR A 453 9.70 -20.10 46.11
N GLY A 454 8.55 -19.95 45.47
CA GLY A 454 7.24 -20.04 46.13
C GLY A 454 6.44 -18.75 46.00
N TRP A 455 5.76 -18.32 47.06
CA TRP A 455 4.69 -17.31 46.98
C TRP A 455 4.92 -16.15 47.95
N VAL A 456 4.90 -14.92 47.45
CA VAL A 456 4.90 -13.67 48.23
C VAL A 456 6.09 -13.55 49.18
N ASN A 457 7.27 -14.07 48.80
CA ASN A 457 8.48 -13.90 49.60
C ASN A 457 9.19 -12.59 49.25
N SER A 458 9.76 -11.91 50.25
CA SER A 458 10.54 -10.68 50.08
C SER A 458 11.96 -10.82 50.63
N GLY A 459 12.96 -10.34 49.90
CA GLY A 459 14.38 -10.54 50.23
C GLY A 459 14.98 -11.63 49.35
N ASP A 460 15.98 -12.36 49.83
CA ASP A 460 16.76 -13.27 48.99
C ASP A 460 16.73 -14.72 49.46
N PHE A 461 16.79 -15.66 48.51
CA PHE A 461 16.92 -17.09 48.77
C PHE A 461 15.82 -17.68 49.66
N ASN A 462 14.59 -17.19 49.62
CA ASN A 462 13.51 -17.78 50.42
C ASN A 462 12.77 -18.88 49.65
N THR A 463 12.46 -20.00 50.32
CA THR A 463 11.64 -21.09 49.81
C THR A 463 10.35 -21.21 50.62
N GLY A 464 9.19 -21.16 49.97
CA GLY A 464 7.88 -21.34 50.61
C GLY A 464 6.98 -20.11 50.46
N LEU A 465 6.28 -19.70 51.51
CA LEU A 465 5.20 -18.73 51.40
C LEU A 465 5.32 -17.60 52.44
N SER A 466 5.23 -16.34 51.98
CA SER A 466 5.25 -15.14 52.83
C SER A 466 6.46 -14.99 53.74
N ASN A 467 7.64 -15.45 53.33
CA ASN A 467 8.86 -15.23 54.09
C ASN A 467 9.50 -13.86 53.76
N ALA A 468 10.06 -13.20 54.76
CA ALA A 468 10.74 -11.92 54.64
C ALA A 468 12.18 -12.00 55.19
N GLY A 469 13.17 -11.47 54.46
CA GLY A 469 14.57 -11.54 54.82
C GLY A 469 15.34 -12.55 53.96
N GLU A 470 16.35 -13.21 54.51
CA GLU A 470 17.26 -14.05 53.72
C GLU A 470 17.19 -15.53 54.10
N THR A 471 17.25 -16.39 53.08
CA THR A 471 17.48 -17.83 53.24
C THR A 471 16.45 -18.52 54.15
N ASN A 472 15.17 -18.19 54.06
CA ASN A 472 14.13 -18.83 54.87
C ASN A 472 13.42 -19.96 54.14
N THR A 473 13.07 -21.04 54.83
CA THR A 473 12.28 -22.17 54.33
C THR A 473 10.99 -22.32 55.13
N GLY A 474 9.84 -22.35 54.46
CA GLY A 474 8.54 -22.61 55.09
C GLY A 474 7.57 -21.45 54.95
N TYR A 475 6.80 -21.12 55.99
CA TYR A 475 5.71 -20.14 55.92
C TYR A 475 5.87 -19.00 56.92
N GLY A 476 5.76 -17.75 56.45
CA GLY A 476 5.62 -16.58 57.29
C GLY A 476 6.84 -16.25 58.17
N ASN A 477 8.05 -16.69 57.79
CA ASN A 477 9.26 -16.42 58.57
C ASN A 477 9.81 -15.01 58.27
N ALA A 478 10.35 -14.32 59.27
CA ALA A 478 10.99 -13.01 59.14
C ALA A 478 12.40 -13.01 59.74
N GLY A 479 13.39 -12.51 59.01
CA GLY A 479 14.82 -12.51 59.40
C GLY A 479 15.64 -13.49 58.56
N ASN A 480 16.77 -13.98 59.07
CA ASN A 480 17.72 -14.77 58.28
C ASN A 480 17.79 -16.25 58.70
N THR A 481 17.87 -17.14 57.71
CA THR A 481 18.15 -18.58 57.88
C THR A 481 17.13 -19.29 58.78
N ASN A 482 15.83 -19.07 58.56
CA ASN A 482 14.77 -19.74 59.33
C ASN A 482 14.19 -20.95 58.60
N THR A 483 13.81 -22.01 59.32
CA THR A 483 13.07 -23.16 58.78
C THR A 483 11.83 -23.41 59.61
N GLY A 484 10.64 -23.40 59.00
CA GLY A 484 9.38 -23.74 59.68
C GLY A 484 8.29 -22.69 59.49
N LEU A 485 7.52 -22.42 60.55
CA LEU A 485 6.32 -21.58 60.50
C LEU A 485 6.46 -20.38 61.44
N LEU A 486 6.21 -19.18 60.93
CA LEU A 486 6.05 -17.93 61.69
C LEU A 486 7.25 -17.60 62.61
N ASN A 487 8.47 -17.95 62.20
CA ASN A 487 9.65 -17.62 62.99
C ASN A 487 10.06 -16.16 62.78
N SER A 488 10.54 -15.50 63.84
CA SER A 488 11.11 -14.14 63.75
C SER A 488 12.53 -14.11 64.29
N GLY A 489 13.47 -13.49 63.57
CA GLY A 489 14.86 -13.34 63.97
C GLY A 489 15.85 -14.12 63.10
N ASN A 490 17.10 -14.21 63.56
CA ASN A 490 18.16 -14.93 62.85
C ASN A 490 18.29 -16.34 63.44
N LEU A 491 18.09 -17.35 62.59
CA LEU A 491 18.33 -18.77 62.85
C LEU A 491 17.34 -19.45 63.82
N ASN A 492 16.17 -19.85 63.30
CA ASN A 492 15.13 -20.59 64.03
C ASN A 492 14.76 -21.91 63.33
N THR A 493 14.47 -22.96 64.10
CA THR A 493 13.96 -24.25 63.60
C THR A 493 12.59 -24.58 64.18
N ALA A 494 11.66 -24.99 63.30
CA ALA A 494 10.25 -25.33 63.54
C ALA A 494 9.32 -24.13 63.81
N ILE A 495 8.35 -24.23 64.73
CA ILE A 495 7.21 -23.32 64.83
C ILE A 495 7.47 -22.26 65.93
N GLY A 496 7.52 -20.98 65.56
CA GLY A 496 7.51 -19.84 66.50
C GLY A 496 8.69 -19.75 67.49
N SER A 497 9.86 -20.30 67.14
CA SER A 497 11.06 -20.22 68.01
C SER A 497 11.73 -18.85 67.88
N SER A 498 12.29 -18.35 68.99
CA SER A 498 13.15 -17.15 69.04
C SER A 498 14.55 -17.46 69.59
N ILE A 499 14.88 -18.75 69.81
CA ILE A 499 16.11 -19.19 70.46
C ILE A 499 17.06 -19.79 69.41
N THR A 500 18.14 -19.08 69.14
CA THR A 500 19.29 -19.55 68.34
C THR A 500 20.11 -20.58 69.14
N PRO A 501 20.23 -21.84 68.70
CA PRO A 501 21.14 -22.77 69.36
C PRO A 501 22.61 -22.32 69.16
N PRO A 502 23.46 -22.31 70.21
CA PRO A 502 24.85 -21.86 70.08
C PRO A 502 25.65 -22.73 69.10
N GLY A 503 26.32 -22.11 68.13
CA GLY A 503 27.28 -22.76 67.23
C GLY A 503 26.70 -23.38 65.96
N VAL A 504 25.39 -23.27 65.71
CA VAL A 504 24.80 -23.67 64.42
C VAL A 504 24.86 -22.50 63.42
N THR A 505 25.16 -22.80 62.16
CA THR A 505 25.18 -21.82 61.05
C THR A 505 24.01 -22.01 60.09
N SER A 506 23.21 -23.06 60.28
CA SER A 506 22.13 -23.48 59.38
C SER A 506 20.93 -23.98 60.18
N SER A 507 19.73 -23.81 59.62
CA SER A 507 18.45 -24.19 60.19
C SER A 507 17.84 -25.36 59.41
N GLY A 508 17.09 -26.24 60.08
CA GLY A 508 16.43 -27.40 59.49
C GLY A 508 17.22 -28.69 59.72
N PHE A 509 17.15 -29.67 58.81
CA PHE A 509 17.70 -31.01 59.03
C PHE A 509 18.68 -31.43 57.92
N GLY A 510 19.84 -31.97 58.28
CA GLY A 510 20.77 -32.58 57.34
C GLY A 510 21.53 -31.61 56.42
N ASN A 511 21.46 -30.30 56.69
CA ASN A 511 22.21 -29.31 55.92
C ASN A 511 23.70 -29.34 56.30
N THR A 512 24.60 -29.39 55.31
CA THR A 512 26.06 -29.37 55.53
C THR A 512 26.71 -28.04 55.12
N GLY A 513 26.02 -27.22 54.32
CA GLY A 513 26.45 -25.85 54.01
C GLY A 513 26.19 -24.87 55.16
N THR A 514 26.82 -23.70 55.11
CA THR A 514 26.71 -22.60 56.07
C THR A 514 25.64 -21.59 55.65
N GLY A 515 24.86 -21.07 56.60
CA GLY A 515 23.83 -20.05 56.33
C GLY A 515 22.56 -20.61 55.69
N SER A 516 22.33 -21.93 55.73
CA SER A 516 21.30 -22.62 54.93
C SER A 516 20.06 -23.00 55.75
N SER A 517 18.87 -22.97 55.16
CA SER A 517 17.61 -23.41 55.77
C SER A 517 17.00 -24.60 55.01
N GLY A 518 16.10 -25.36 55.64
CA GLY A 518 15.40 -26.48 55.00
C GLY A 518 16.07 -27.84 55.23
N PHE A 519 16.11 -28.70 54.22
CA PHE A 519 16.46 -30.12 54.39
C PHE A 519 17.52 -30.62 53.41
N ASN A 520 18.58 -31.24 53.92
CA ASN A 520 19.65 -31.90 53.16
C ASN A 520 20.35 -30.99 52.13
N ASN A 521 20.49 -29.70 52.40
CA ASN A 521 21.21 -28.78 51.53
C ASN A 521 22.71 -28.78 51.85
N SER A 522 23.56 -28.98 50.85
CA SER A 522 25.03 -28.97 50.98
C SER A 522 25.66 -27.64 50.57
N ALA A 523 24.96 -26.81 49.80
CA ALA A 523 25.41 -25.47 49.43
C ALA A 523 25.32 -24.46 50.58
N ASP A 524 26.22 -23.47 50.59
CA ASP A 524 26.12 -22.28 51.45
C ASP A 524 24.95 -21.38 51.01
N PHE A 525 24.35 -20.63 51.95
CA PHE A 525 23.23 -19.69 51.70
C PHE A 525 22.09 -20.29 50.87
N SER A 526 21.67 -21.52 51.20
CA SER A 526 20.62 -22.23 50.46
C SER A 526 19.35 -22.46 51.27
N SER A 527 18.19 -22.45 50.61
CA SER A 527 16.89 -22.76 51.23
C SER A 527 16.14 -23.83 50.45
N GLY A 528 15.24 -24.56 51.11
CA GLY A 528 14.43 -25.62 50.50
C GLY A 528 15.01 -27.01 50.73
N PHE A 529 15.09 -27.85 49.70
CA PHE A 529 15.39 -29.28 49.84
C PHE A 529 16.48 -29.75 48.86
N GLN A 530 17.49 -30.46 49.36
CA GLN A 530 18.49 -31.19 48.56
C GLN A 530 19.27 -30.33 47.55
N ASN A 531 19.53 -29.06 47.87
CA ASN A 531 20.31 -28.18 47.00
C ASN A 531 21.82 -28.35 47.23
N ASP A 532 22.58 -28.45 46.14
CA ASP A 532 24.04 -28.70 46.16
C ASP A 532 24.81 -27.69 45.31
N ALA A 533 25.96 -27.21 45.79
CA ALA A 533 26.80 -26.32 45.00
C ALA A 533 27.93 -27.16 44.40
N GLY A 534 28.05 -27.19 43.07
CA GLY A 534 29.12 -27.92 42.37
C GLY A 534 30.54 -27.46 42.75
N MET A 535 30.66 -26.29 43.39
CA MET A 535 31.89 -25.73 43.93
C MET A 535 31.70 -25.25 45.39
N VAL A 536 32.58 -25.70 46.28
CA VAL A 536 32.56 -25.33 47.71
C VAL A 536 32.85 -23.83 47.87
N GLY A 537 31.96 -23.10 48.57
CA GLY A 537 32.16 -21.68 48.94
C GLY A 537 31.48 -20.63 48.04
N LEU A 538 30.69 -21.03 47.03
CA LEU A 538 29.84 -20.14 46.24
C LEU A 538 28.37 -20.51 46.46
N GLY A 539 27.63 -19.69 47.20
CA GLY A 539 26.30 -20.01 47.75
C GLY A 539 25.20 -19.03 47.37
N GLY A 540 23.96 -19.54 47.32
CA GLY A 540 22.76 -18.80 46.92
C GLY A 540 21.79 -19.66 46.10
N ILE A 541 21.06 -20.58 46.72
CA ILE A 541 20.17 -21.51 46.01
C ILE A 541 18.82 -21.60 46.73
N SER A 542 17.70 -21.60 46.00
CA SER A 542 16.38 -21.86 46.60
C SER A 542 15.58 -22.92 45.84
N GLY A 543 14.63 -23.55 46.53
CA GLY A 543 13.75 -24.56 45.95
C GLY A 543 14.25 -25.98 46.19
N PHE A 544 14.16 -26.85 45.18
CA PHE A 544 14.27 -28.30 45.34
C PHE A 544 15.26 -28.91 44.35
N ASN A 545 16.25 -29.64 44.87
CA ASN A 545 17.17 -30.47 44.09
C ASN A 545 17.91 -29.69 43.00
N ASN A 546 18.24 -28.42 43.24
CA ASN A 546 19.03 -27.64 42.32
C ASN A 546 20.53 -27.85 42.59
N SER A 547 21.31 -27.93 41.52
CA SER A 547 22.77 -27.92 41.57
C SER A 547 23.36 -26.67 40.93
N GLU A 548 24.55 -26.27 41.38
CA GLU A 548 25.27 -25.03 40.99
C GLU A 548 24.75 -23.73 41.65
N SER A 549 25.61 -22.72 41.73
CA SER A 549 25.35 -21.47 42.47
C SER A 549 24.33 -20.55 41.79
N PHE A 550 23.59 -19.76 42.59
CA PHE A 550 22.64 -18.74 42.11
C PHE A 550 21.47 -19.34 41.32
N THR A 551 20.79 -20.33 41.87
CA THR A 551 19.76 -21.10 41.15
C THR A 551 18.47 -21.15 41.95
N SER A 552 17.32 -21.10 41.28
CA SER A 552 16.01 -21.19 41.94
C SER A 552 15.04 -22.11 41.21
N GLY A 553 14.17 -22.76 41.97
CA GLY A 553 13.12 -23.63 41.42
C GLY A 553 13.37 -25.12 41.65
N PHE A 554 13.25 -25.96 40.64
CA PHE A 554 13.25 -27.42 40.77
C PHE A 554 14.20 -28.10 39.79
N GLY A 555 15.19 -28.84 40.29
CA GLY A 555 15.98 -29.76 39.47
C GLY A 555 16.87 -29.08 38.42
N ASN A 556 17.22 -27.81 38.57
CA ASN A 556 18.12 -27.13 37.65
C ASN A 556 19.57 -27.50 37.95
N SER A 557 20.41 -27.63 36.92
CA SER A 557 21.79 -28.11 37.06
C SER A 557 22.85 -27.17 36.47
N ALA A 558 22.55 -25.88 36.40
CA ALA A 558 23.45 -24.84 35.91
C ALA A 558 23.29 -23.57 36.75
N ALA A 559 24.35 -22.77 36.82
CA ALA A 559 24.32 -21.50 37.56
C ALA A 559 23.33 -20.51 36.93
N PHE A 560 22.72 -19.64 37.73
CA PHE A 560 21.74 -18.61 37.28
C PHE A 560 20.46 -19.15 36.64
N ALA A 561 20.21 -20.46 36.74
CA ALA A 561 18.99 -21.07 36.20
C ALA A 561 17.78 -20.78 37.10
N THR A 562 16.62 -20.57 36.49
CA THR A 562 15.35 -20.34 37.21
C THR A 562 14.24 -21.16 36.57
N GLY A 563 13.50 -21.92 37.38
CA GLY A 563 12.38 -22.72 36.88
C GLY A 563 12.58 -24.21 37.11
N ILE A 564 12.36 -25.03 36.09
CA ILE A 564 12.35 -26.50 36.23
C ILE A 564 13.32 -27.15 35.25
N GLY A 565 14.28 -27.94 35.75
CA GLY A 565 15.04 -28.88 34.92
C GLY A 565 15.95 -28.26 33.87
N ASN A 566 16.39 -27.00 34.04
CA ASN A 566 17.29 -26.34 33.10
C ASN A 566 18.74 -26.79 33.30
N THR A 567 19.47 -27.03 32.22
CA THR A 567 20.88 -27.48 32.27
C THR A 567 21.87 -26.44 31.75
N GLY A 568 21.42 -25.23 31.43
CA GLY A 568 22.24 -24.04 31.16
C GLY A 568 21.62 -22.80 31.82
N GLN A 569 22.22 -21.61 31.66
CA GLN A 569 21.80 -20.35 32.32
C GLN A 569 20.43 -19.84 31.80
N SER A 570 19.35 -20.55 32.10
CA SER A 570 18.07 -20.42 31.41
C SER A 570 16.88 -20.31 32.36
N VAL A 571 15.77 -19.79 31.85
CA VAL A 571 14.55 -19.49 32.60
C VAL A 571 13.37 -20.25 32.01
N GLY A 572 12.61 -20.96 32.83
CA GLY A 572 11.47 -21.76 32.38
C GLY A 572 11.71 -23.26 32.58
N TRP A 573 11.31 -24.09 31.61
CA TRP A 573 11.26 -25.55 31.75
C TRP A 573 12.16 -26.27 30.76
N PHE A 574 13.05 -27.12 31.26
CA PHE A 574 13.84 -28.08 30.48
C PHE A 574 14.67 -27.45 29.36
N ASN A 575 15.14 -26.23 29.53
CA ASN A 575 15.99 -25.58 28.54
C ASN A 575 17.44 -26.06 28.66
N THR A 576 18.11 -26.16 27.52
CA THR A 576 19.51 -26.56 27.38
C THR A 576 20.26 -25.48 26.61
N GLY A 577 21.44 -25.08 27.10
CA GLY A 577 22.13 -23.87 26.62
C GLY A 577 21.83 -22.63 27.48
N ASP A 578 22.48 -21.51 27.14
CA ASP A 578 22.54 -20.32 27.99
C ASP A 578 21.57 -19.22 27.51
N ASN A 579 21.00 -18.49 28.47
CA ASN A 579 20.11 -17.35 28.25
C ASN A 579 18.83 -17.68 27.46
N SER A 580 18.35 -18.92 27.52
CA SER A 580 17.10 -19.34 26.87
C SER A 580 15.90 -19.24 27.82
N VAL A 581 14.73 -18.88 27.29
CA VAL A 581 13.55 -18.52 28.10
C VAL A 581 12.29 -19.13 27.56
N GLY A 582 11.76 -20.14 28.24
CA GLY A 582 10.60 -20.86 27.74
C GLY A 582 10.60 -22.33 28.11
N ILE A 583 10.15 -23.16 27.17
CA ILE A 583 9.98 -24.59 27.38
C ILE A 583 10.81 -25.34 26.33
N SER A 584 11.72 -26.20 26.79
CA SER A 584 12.46 -27.16 25.96
C SER A 584 13.25 -26.52 24.81
N ASN A 585 13.82 -25.34 25.02
CA ASN A 585 14.73 -24.73 24.03
C ASN A 585 16.13 -25.37 24.11
N SER A 586 16.79 -25.48 22.96
CA SER A 586 18.16 -25.98 22.83
C SER A 586 19.01 -24.99 22.03
N GLY A 587 20.10 -24.51 22.63
CA GLY A 587 20.90 -23.42 22.09
C GLY A 587 20.80 -22.16 22.95
N ASN A 588 21.39 -21.07 22.48
CA ASN A 588 21.56 -19.87 23.30
C ASN A 588 20.60 -18.75 22.89
N PHE A 589 20.12 -17.95 23.86
CA PHE A 589 19.31 -16.76 23.60
C PHE A 589 17.96 -17.04 22.89
N SER A 590 17.36 -18.21 23.09
CA SER A 590 16.13 -18.62 22.40
C SER A 590 14.90 -18.54 23.31
N THR A 591 13.74 -18.19 22.76
CA THR A 591 12.51 -17.96 23.53
C THR A 591 11.28 -18.66 22.97
N GLY A 592 10.36 -19.01 23.87
CA GLY A 592 9.13 -19.71 23.54
C GLY A 592 9.27 -21.21 23.72
N ILE A 593 8.85 -22.03 22.75
CA ILE A 593 8.65 -23.47 22.95
C ILE A 593 9.40 -24.28 21.90
N GLY A 594 10.31 -25.15 22.34
CA GLY A 594 10.88 -26.21 21.50
C GLY A 594 11.77 -25.70 20.36
N ASN A 595 12.47 -24.57 20.53
CA ASN A 595 13.39 -24.07 19.51
C ASN A 595 14.75 -24.78 19.59
N SER A 596 15.37 -25.03 18.45
CA SER A 596 16.75 -25.53 18.33
C SER A 596 17.60 -24.56 17.52
N GLY A 597 18.72 -24.11 18.07
CA GLY A 597 19.55 -23.03 17.51
C GLY A 597 19.56 -21.77 18.38
N ASN A 598 20.25 -20.74 17.91
CA ASN A 598 20.51 -19.50 18.65
C ASN A 598 19.59 -18.36 18.24
N GLN A 599 19.21 -17.49 19.18
CA GLN A 599 18.45 -16.26 18.93
C GLN A 599 17.10 -16.50 18.21
N SER A 600 16.44 -17.63 18.48
CA SER A 600 15.18 -18.00 17.84
C SER A 600 13.99 -17.77 18.78
N ALA A 601 12.89 -17.26 18.26
CA ALA A 601 11.69 -16.91 19.02
C ALA A 601 10.42 -17.54 18.44
N GLY A 602 9.54 -18.00 19.33
CA GLY A 602 8.25 -18.58 18.95
C GLY A 602 8.24 -20.07 19.26
N ALA A 603 7.82 -20.90 18.31
CA ALA A 603 7.62 -22.31 18.56
C ALA A 603 8.23 -23.21 17.47
N PHE A 604 8.96 -24.23 17.91
CA PHE A 604 9.45 -25.33 17.06
C PHE A 604 10.32 -24.86 15.88
N ASN A 605 11.16 -23.85 16.10
CA ASN A 605 12.11 -23.38 15.10
C ASN A 605 13.38 -24.27 15.06
N GLU A 606 13.96 -24.44 13.88
CA GLU A 606 15.19 -25.21 13.64
C GLU A 606 16.23 -24.35 12.90
N GLY A 607 17.24 -23.88 13.62
CA GLY A 607 18.30 -22.99 13.14
C GLY A 607 18.36 -21.67 13.91
N ASP A 608 19.28 -20.79 13.48
CA ASP A 608 19.56 -19.53 14.14
C ASP A 608 18.70 -18.38 13.58
N ASN A 609 18.40 -17.38 14.43
CA ASN A 609 17.70 -16.13 14.08
C ASN A 609 16.31 -16.34 13.43
N GLN A 610 15.54 -17.30 13.91
CA GLN A 610 14.20 -17.59 13.38
C GLN A 610 13.11 -17.01 14.28
N ALA A 611 12.01 -16.55 13.67
CA ALA A 611 10.82 -16.13 14.38
C ALA A 611 9.59 -16.85 13.83
N GLY A 612 8.64 -17.21 14.70
CA GLY A 612 7.36 -17.80 14.29
C GLY A 612 7.18 -19.26 14.69
N ILE A 613 6.41 -19.99 13.89
CA ILE A 613 6.12 -21.43 14.09
C ILE A 613 6.73 -22.21 12.93
N PHE A 614 7.63 -23.16 13.22
CA PHE A 614 8.35 -24.00 12.23
C PHE A 614 9.29 -23.27 11.26
N GLY A 615 9.91 -22.17 11.70
CA GLY A 615 11.02 -21.47 11.04
C GLY A 615 11.19 -21.72 9.53
N ARG A 616 10.52 -20.93 8.68
CA ARG A 616 10.83 -20.92 7.24
C ARG A 616 11.74 -19.76 6.93
N ALA A 617 13.00 -20.06 6.63
CA ALA A 617 13.86 -19.18 5.86
C ALA A 617 13.14 -18.76 4.57
N SER A 618 13.18 -17.45 4.30
CA SER A 618 12.93 -16.79 3.00
C SER A 618 12.55 -17.74 1.86
N ALA A 619 11.24 -17.88 1.61
CA ALA A 619 10.74 -18.74 0.54
C ALA A 619 11.27 -18.27 -0.82
N PRO A 620 11.99 -19.10 -1.59
CA PRO A 620 12.21 -18.84 -3.00
C PRO A 620 10.91 -19.11 -3.77
N ALA A 621 10.58 -18.20 -4.68
CA ALA A 621 9.42 -18.30 -5.55
C ALA A 621 9.49 -19.57 -6.42
N PHE A 622 8.39 -20.32 -6.42
CA PHE A 622 8.07 -21.49 -7.25
C PHE A 622 6.77 -21.09 -7.97
N LEU A 623 6.49 -21.27 -9.27
CA LEU A 623 7.00 -22.13 -10.35
C LEU A 623 6.19 -21.81 -11.65
N LEU A 624 6.71 -22.23 -12.83
CA LEU A 624 6.06 -22.44 -14.15
C LEU A 624 5.66 -21.15 -14.92
N ASP A 625 5.81 -21.00 -16.24
CA ASP A 625 5.36 -21.95 -17.27
C ASP A 625 6.01 -21.74 -18.67
N LEU A 626 6.35 -22.87 -19.31
CA LEU A 626 6.30 -23.24 -20.75
C LEU A 626 6.38 -22.18 -21.88
N GLY A 627 7.38 -22.30 -22.78
CA GLY A 627 7.18 -21.98 -24.21
C GLY A 627 6.20 -22.97 -24.88
N PRO A 628 5.80 -22.85 -26.18
CA PRO A 628 6.71 -22.57 -27.30
C PRO A 628 6.08 -22.01 -28.63
N LEU A 629 6.88 -22.03 -29.71
CA LEU A 629 6.53 -22.18 -31.16
C LEU A 629 5.95 -21.01 -32.00
N ALA A 630 6.78 -20.50 -32.92
CA ALA A 630 6.40 -20.20 -34.33
C ALA A 630 6.16 -21.54 -35.08
N PRO A 631 5.52 -21.66 -36.28
CA PRO A 631 5.54 -20.72 -37.42
C PRO A 631 4.27 -20.75 -38.34
N ALA A 632 4.26 -20.00 -39.46
CA ALA A 632 4.05 -20.52 -40.82
C ALA A 632 3.52 -19.48 -41.85
N VAL A 633 4.19 -19.52 -42.99
CA VAL A 633 3.96 -18.89 -44.30
C VAL A 633 2.63 -19.32 -44.95
N ALA A 634 1.98 -18.41 -45.69
CA ALA A 634 1.23 -18.76 -46.91
C ALA A 634 1.08 -17.57 -47.88
N ALA A 635 1.56 -17.78 -49.10
CA ALA A 635 1.33 -16.96 -50.28
C ALA A 635 -0.15 -17.02 -50.76
N LEU A 636 -0.58 -16.15 -51.69
CA LEU A 636 -1.12 -16.53 -53.02
C LEU A 636 -1.89 -15.39 -53.76
N ALA A 637 -1.56 -15.29 -55.05
CA ALA A 637 -2.35 -14.88 -56.23
C ALA A 637 -2.65 -13.40 -56.57
N ALA A 638 -2.34 -13.12 -57.85
CA ALA A 638 -2.64 -11.97 -58.69
C ALA A 638 -4.04 -12.10 -59.36
N PRO A 639 -4.30 -11.49 -60.53
CA PRO A 639 -4.77 -10.12 -60.78
C PRO A 639 -6.20 -10.10 -61.38
N GLY A 640 -6.92 -8.97 -61.33
CA GLY A 640 -8.26 -8.87 -61.93
C GLY A 640 -8.64 -7.45 -62.32
N ALA A 641 -8.70 -7.20 -63.63
CA ALA A 641 -9.15 -5.97 -64.27
C ALA A 641 -10.67 -5.74 -64.11
N VAL A 642 -11.14 -4.51 -64.40
CA VAL A 642 -12.21 -4.16 -65.38
C VAL A 642 -12.77 -2.74 -65.13
N PHE A 643 -12.44 -1.83 -66.05
CA PHE A 643 -13.23 -0.79 -66.74
C PHE A 643 -14.13 0.27 -66.03
N ALA A 644 -14.12 1.47 -66.66
CA ALA A 644 -15.21 2.43 -66.97
C ALA A 644 -15.05 3.84 -66.34
N LEU A 645 -15.51 4.98 -66.89
CA LEU A 645 -16.06 5.51 -68.15
C LEU A 645 -16.17 7.06 -67.93
N PRO A 646 -16.33 7.90 -68.96
CA PRO A 646 -16.31 9.37 -68.84
C PRO A 646 -17.61 9.96 -68.27
N GLY A 647 -17.48 11.07 -67.52
CA GLY A 647 -18.52 12.06 -67.16
C GLY A 647 -19.93 11.54 -66.95
N VAL A 648 -20.24 11.03 -65.76
CA VAL A 648 -21.54 10.44 -65.45
C VAL A 648 -22.42 11.44 -64.70
N ASN A 649 -23.50 11.89 -65.35
CA ASN A 649 -24.70 12.36 -64.68
C ASN A 649 -25.82 11.36 -64.96
N THR A 650 -25.97 10.32 -64.12
CA THR A 650 -26.92 9.23 -64.35
C THR A 650 -27.92 9.08 -63.21
N GLY A 651 -29.20 9.19 -63.56
CA GLY A 651 -30.36 9.03 -62.69
C GLY A 651 -31.42 10.08 -62.99
N LEU A 652 -32.70 9.75 -62.76
CA LEU A 652 -33.82 10.66 -63.01
C LEU A 652 -33.75 11.86 -62.04
N GLY A 653 -33.85 13.09 -62.57
CA GLY A 653 -34.05 14.30 -61.77
C GLY A 653 -32.80 14.96 -61.16
N ASN A 654 -31.59 14.70 -61.67
CA ASN A 654 -30.39 15.43 -61.26
C ASN A 654 -30.29 16.81 -61.94
N LEU A 655 -29.88 17.85 -61.19
CA LEU A 655 -29.59 19.21 -61.66
C LEU A 655 -28.21 19.65 -61.15
N GLY A 656 -27.21 19.71 -62.05
CA GLY A 656 -25.79 20.00 -61.75
C GLY A 656 -24.83 19.05 -62.50
N ASN A 657 -23.52 19.19 -62.28
CA ASN A 657 -22.45 18.39 -62.92
C ASN A 657 -21.91 17.27 -62.00
N TRP A 658 -21.48 16.12 -62.57
CA TRP A 658 -20.89 14.97 -61.85
C TRP A 658 -21.78 14.39 -60.73
N ASN A 659 -23.08 14.29 -60.98
CA ASN A 659 -24.02 13.67 -60.05
C ASN A 659 -24.24 12.18 -60.39
N LEU A 660 -23.91 11.26 -59.49
CA LEU A 660 -24.12 9.82 -59.67
C LEU A 660 -25.26 9.33 -58.75
N GLY A 661 -26.42 8.96 -59.30
CA GLY A 661 -27.66 8.63 -58.57
C GLY A 661 -28.85 9.50 -59.00
N ALA A 662 -29.99 9.50 -58.32
CA ALA A 662 -31.21 10.22 -58.76
C ALA A 662 -31.63 11.36 -57.82
N GLY A 663 -32.24 12.42 -58.35
CA GLY A 663 -32.82 13.53 -57.55
C GLY A 663 -31.84 14.48 -56.86
N ASN A 664 -30.59 14.62 -57.34
CA ASN A 664 -29.61 15.53 -56.76
C ASN A 664 -29.70 16.96 -57.34
N ILE A 665 -29.66 18.00 -56.51
CA ILE A 665 -29.64 19.43 -56.89
C ILE A 665 -28.36 20.08 -56.35
N GLY A 666 -27.43 20.45 -57.23
CA GLY A 666 -26.07 20.94 -56.92
C GLY A 666 -24.99 20.11 -57.64
N ASP A 667 -23.72 20.49 -57.52
CA ASP A 667 -22.59 19.84 -58.23
C ASP A 667 -21.87 18.78 -57.38
N LEU A 668 -21.30 17.76 -58.04
CA LEU A 668 -20.39 16.75 -57.48
C LEU A 668 -21.01 15.84 -56.39
N ASN A 669 -22.26 15.41 -56.57
CA ASN A 669 -22.97 14.57 -55.61
C ASN A 669 -23.01 13.08 -56.01
N LEU A 670 -22.69 12.16 -55.11
CA LEU A 670 -22.67 10.72 -55.37
C LEU A 670 -23.63 9.99 -54.42
N GLY A 671 -24.89 9.80 -54.85
CA GLY A 671 -26.00 9.21 -54.09
C GLY A 671 -27.37 9.66 -54.61
N ILE A 672 -28.44 9.38 -53.87
CA ILE A 672 -29.83 9.72 -54.25
C ILE A 672 -30.36 10.87 -53.38
N GLY A 673 -30.95 11.92 -53.97
CA GLY A 673 -31.76 12.92 -53.26
C GLY A 673 -30.98 14.00 -52.48
N ASN A 674 -29.82 14.44 -52.96
CA ASN A 674 -29.02 15.49 -52.30
C ASN A 674 -29.43 16.91 -52.75
N LEU A 675 -29.36 17.92 -51.87
CA LEU A 675 -29.56 19.35 -52.14
C LEU A 675 -28.37 20.15 -51.60
N GLY A 676 -27.45 20.56 -52.48
CA GLY A 676 -26.17 21.23 -52.17
C GLY A 676 -24.99 20.60 -52.94
N ASN A 677 -23.77 21.09 -52.71
CA ASN A 677 -22.57 20.70 -53.47
C ASN A 677 -21.67 19.72 -52.70
N VAL A 678 -20.98 18.83 -53.44
CA VAL A 678 -19.93 17.92 -52.94
C VAL A 678 -20.42 16.96 -51.85
N ASN A 679 -21.55 16.27 -52.08
CA ASN A 679 -22.07 15.27 -51.14
C ASN A 679 -21.84 13.83 -51.61
N LEU A 680 -21.34 12.94 -50.76
CA LEU A 680 -21.06 11.53 -51.08
C LEU A 680 -21.91 10.60 -50.20
N GLY A 681 -23.09 10.20 -50.68
CA GLY A 681 -24.16 9.44 -50.00
C GLY A 681 -25.54 10.02 -50.37
N GLY A 682 -26.65 9.44 -49.90
CA GLY A 682 -28.01 9.85 -50.33
C GLY A 682 -28.81 10.66 -49.30
N GLY A 683 -29.61 11.63 -49.72
CA GLY A 683 -30.57 12.36 -48.87
C GLY A 683 -29.98 13.52 -48.07
N ASN A 684 -28.87 14.12 -48.52
CA ASN A 684 -28.20 15.21 -47.82
C ASN A 684 -28.75 16.60 -48.22
N ILE A 685 -28.87 17.55 -47.28
CA ILE A 685 -29.25 18.95 -47.51
C ILE A 685 -28.15 19.86 -46.92
N GLY A 686 -27.37 20.52 -47.77
CA GLY A 686 -26.18 21.32 -47.43
C GLY A 686 -24.93 20.92 -48.23
N ASN A 687 -23.77 21.51 -47.92
CA ASN A 687 -22.52 21.33 -48.69
C ASN A 687 -21.49 20.43 -47.97
N LEU A 688 -20.66 19.70 -48.72
CA LEU A 688 -19.50 18.93 -48.22
C LEU A 688 -19.87 17.83 -47.20
N ASN A 689 -20.93 17.06 -47.45
CA ASN A 689 -21.32 15.94 -46.58
C ASN A 689 -20.89 14.57 -47.13
N LEU A 690 -20.43 13.66 -46.28
CA LEU A 690 -20.02 12.30 -46.65
C LEU A 690 -20.82 11.26 -45.84
N GLY A 691 -21.80 10.61 -46.46
CA GLY A 691 -22.75 9.65 -45.90
C GLY A 691 -24.18 10.00 -46.29
N SER A 692 -25.19 9.30 -45.76
CA SER A 692 -26.60 9.48 -46.16
C SER A 692 -27.44 10.21 -45.10
N GLY A 693 -28.34 11.11 -45.50
CA GLY A 693 -29.35 11.72 -44.64
C GLY A 693 -28.86 12.89 -43.76
N ASN A 694 -27.85 13.65 -44.19
CA ASN A 694 -27.28 14.77 -43.41
C ASN A 694 -27.97 16.11 -43.72
N PHE A 695 -28.18 16.98 -42.72
CA PHE A 695 -28.68 18.35 -42.86
C PHE A 695 -27.69 19.34 -42.24
N GLY A 696 -27.15 20.28 -43.04
CA GLY A 696 -26.07 21.20 -42.66
C GLY A 696 -24.80 21.00 -43.52
N SER A 697 -23.70 21.69 -43.18
CA SER A 697 -22.43 21.62 -43.92
C SER A 697 -21.34 20.89 -43.13
N TYR A 698 -20.45 20.17 -43.84
CA TYR A 698 -19.26 19.45 -43.31
C TYR A 698 -19.54 18.21 -42.43
N ASN A 699 -20.61 17.46 -42.69
CA ASN A 699 -20.95 16.26 -41.92
C ASN A 699 -20.29 14.99 -42.49
N LEU A 700 -19.93 14.04 -41.61
CA LEU A 700 -19.55 12.69 -42.04
C LEU A 700 -20.29 11.58 -41.28
N GLY A 701 -20.81 10.60 -42.01
CA GLY A 701 -21.64 9.50 -41.54
C GLY A 701 -23.11 9.64 -41.95
N SER A 702 -23.97 8.79 -41.37
CA SER A 702 -25.40 8.76 -41.66
C SER A 702 -26.22 9.54 -40.62
N GLY A 703 -27.13 10.43 -41.06
CA GLY A 703 -28.24 10.97 -40.24
C GLY A 703 -27.96 12.17 -39.30
N ASN A 704 -27.09 13.13 -39.64
CA ASN A 704 -26.74 14.25 -38.74
C ASN A 704 -27.52 15.56 -39.05
N ILE A 705 -27.91 16.35 -38.04
CA ILE A 705 -28.48 17.72 -38.22
C ILE A 705 -27.71 18.74 -37.35
N GLY A 706 -26.91 19.64 -37.97
CA GLY A 706 -26.04 20.66 -37.32
C GLY A 706 -24.64 20.78 -37.97
N HIS A 707 -23.73 21.61 -37.41
CA HIS A 707 -22.32 21.72 -37.87
C HIS A 707 -21.34 20.95 -36.96
N THR A 708 -20.32 20.32 -37.56
CA THR A 708 -19.23 19.50 -36.95
C THR A 708 -19.67 18.23 -36.19
N ASN A 709 -20.12 17.20 -36.93
CA ASN A 709 -20.43 15.87 -36.38
C ASN A 709 -19.83 14.73 -37.24
N PHE A 710 -19.18 13.74 -36.61
CA PHE A 710 -18.57 12.58 -37.28
C PHE A 710 -19.03 11.24 -36.64
N GLY A 711 -19.88 10.48 -37.34
CA GLY A 711 -20.42 9.15 -36.97
C GLY A 711 -21.94 9.09 -36.63
N SER A 712 -22.61 7.97 -36.90
CA SER A 712 -24.09 7.82 -36.94
C SER A 712 -24.82 7.99 -35.59
N GLY A 713 -25.85 8.85 -35.54
CA GLY A 713 -26.87 8.87 -34.47
C GLY A 713 -26.87 10.07 -33.52
N ASN A 714 -26.35 11.24 -33.94
CA ASN A 714 -26.30 12.43 -33.08
C ASN A 714 -27.58 13.28 -33.21
N ASN A 715 -28.62 12.89 -32.49
CA ASN A 715 -29.96 13.48 -32.59
C ASN A 715 -30.08 14.81 -31.80
N LEU A 716 -29.40 15.89 -32.21
CA LEU A 716 -29.48 17.30 -31.71
C LEU A 716 -28.30 17.75 -30.80
N GLY A 717 -27.36 18.55 -31.38
CA GLY A 717 -26.28 19.27 -30.68
C GLY A 717 -25.07 19.62 -31.59
N ALA A 718 -24.30 20.66 -31.24
CA ALA A 718 -23.08 21.11 -31.92
C ALA A 718 -21.80 20.50 -31.28
N LEU A 719 -20.72 20.35 -32.09
CA LEU A 719 -19.38 19.90 -31.66
C LEU A 719 -19.32 18.49 -31.03
N ASN A 720 -20.12 17.54 -31.49
CA ASN A 720 -20.10 16.16 -30.98
C ASN A 720 -19.20 15.24 -31.84
N PHE A 721 -18.27 14.52 -31.23
CA PHE A 721 -17.39 13.55 -31.89
C PHE A 721 -17.72 12.12 -31.47
N GLY A 722 -18.15 11.26 -32.40
CA GLY A 722 -18.60 9.89 -32.13
C GLY A 722 -20.10 9.68 -32.36
N SER A 723 -20.50 8.40 -32.46
CA SER A 723 -21.86 7.92 -32.78
C SER A 723 -22.74 7.75 -31.54
N GLY A 724 -24.03 8.09 -31.63
CA GLY A 724 -25.04 7.84 -30.58
C GLY A 724 -25.16 8.92 -29.48
N ASN A 725 -24.59 10.10 -29.69
CA ASN A 725 -24.69 11.23 -28.76
C ASN A 725 -26.03 11.96 -28.98
N THR A 726 -27.04 11.70 -28.16
CA THR A 726 -28.41 12.22 -28.37
C THR A 726 -28.70 13.32 -27.36
N PHE A 727 -29.15 14.51 -27.79
CA PHE A 727 -29.47 15.68 -26.96
C PHE A 727 -28.29 16.26 -26.13
N GLY A 728 -27.56 17.25 -26.67
CA GLY A 728 -26.52 18.02 -25.96
C GLY A 728 -25.30 18.38 -26.81
N ASP A 729 -24.53 19.39 -26.37
CA ASP A 729 -23.40 19.97 -27.12
C ASP A 729 -22.04 19.52 -26.54
N GLY A 730 -20.99 19.47 -27.36
CA GLY A 730 -19.60 19.32 -26.90
C GLY A 730 -19.21 17.95 -26.33
N ASN A 731 -19.88 16.87 -26.75
CA ASN A 731 -19.56 15.51 -26.29
C ASN A 731 -18.50 14.84 -27.19
N PHE A 732 -17.46 14.24 -26.59
CA PHE A 732 -16.40 13.50 -27.28
C PHE A 732 -16.40 12.02 -26.86
N GLY A 733 -16.90 11.13 -27.71
CA GLY A 733 -17.04 9.69 -27.49
C GLY A 733 -18.36 9.13 -28.06
N PHE A 734 -18.68 7.87 -27.78
CA PHE A 734 -19.85 7.18 -28.35
C PHE A 734 -21.00 7.07 -27.35
N GLY A 735 -22.25 7.27 -27.77
CA GLY A 735 -23.44 6.84 -27.00
C GLY A 735 -23.80 7.70 -25.79
N ASN A 736 -23.38 8.97 -25.71
CA ASN A 736 -23.79 9.86 -24.62
C ASN A 736 -25.25 10.29 -24.79
N ARG A 737 -26.14 9.86 -23.90
CA ARG A 737 -27.59 10.12 -23.98
C ARG A 737 -27.94 11.26 -23.03
N SER A 738 -28.42 12.39 -23.56
CA SER A 738 -28.93 13.55 -22.82
C SER A 738 -27.91 14.23 -21.90
N GLY A 739 -27.22 15.24 -22.41
CA GLY A 739 -26.32 16.13 -21.66
C GLY A 739 -25.13 16.65 -22.50
N SER A 740 -24.49 17.72 -22.02
CA SER A 740 -23.42 18.44 -22.72
C SER A 740 -22.06 18.27 -22.04
N ASN A 741 -20.98 18.51 -22.79
CA ASN A 741 -19.58 18.54 -22.32
C ASN A 741 -19.04 17.22 -21.72
N ASN A 742 -19.50 16.07 -22.23
CA ASN A 742 -18.98 14.77 -21.78
C ASN A 742 -17.75 14.34 -22.59
N LEU A 743 -16.68 13.90 -21.91
CA LEU A 743 -15.49 13.32 -22.54
C LEU A 743 -15.42 11.83 -22.19
N GLY A 744 -15.83 10.97 -23.12
CA GLY A 744 -15.98 9.52 -22.97
C GLY A 744 -17.28 9.02 -23.59
N SER A 745 -17.59 7.74 -23.42
CA SER A 745 -18.70 7.04 -24.07
C SER A 745 -19.78 6.58 -23.10
N GLY A 746 -21.06 6.61 -23.49
CA GLY A 746 -22.16 6.02 -22.74
C GLY A 746 -22.65 6.83 -21.54
N ASN A 747 -22.32 8.13 -21.46
CA ASN A 747 -22.72 8.96 -20.33
C ASN A 747 -24.15 9.50 -20.48
N PHE A 748 -24.86 9.69 -19.36
CA PHE A 748 -26.16 10.34 -19.26
C PHE A 748 -26.06 11.50 -18.27
N GLY A 749 -26.23 12.75 -18.70
CA GLY A 749 -26.04 13.97 -17.89
C GLY A 749 -24.88 14.85 -18.36
N PHE A 750 -24.54 15.89 -17.60
CA PHE A 750 -23.64 16.99 -18.02
C PHE A 750 -22.24 16.89 -17.40
N GLY A 751 -21.19 17.19 -18.19
CA GLY A 751 -19.83 17.45 -17.70
C GLY A 751 -19.08 16.23 -17.14
N ASN A 752 -19.37 15.02 -17.63
CA ASN A 752 -18.71 13.80 -17.17
C ASN A 752 -17.41 13.52 -17.95
N PHE A 753 -16.36 13.05 -17.27
CA PHE A 753 -15.10 12.61 -17.87
C PHE A 753 -14.91 11.11 -17.60
N GLY A 754 -14.88 10.27 -18.63
CA GLY A 754 -14.84 8.81 -18.57
C GLY A 754 -16.10 8.17 -19.16
N ASN A 755 -16.28 6.85 -19.03
CA ASN A 755 -17.35 6.11 -19.74
C ASN A 755 -18.49 5.67 -18.80
N GLY A 756 -19.74 5.65 -19.28
CA GLY A 756 -20.86 4.98 -18.64
C GLY A 756 -21.41 5.65 -17.37
N ASN A 757 -21.17 6.95 -17.18
CA ASN A 757 -21.68 7.68 -16.01
C ASN A 757 -23.14 8.11 -16.19
N ILE A 758 -23.95 8.06 -15.13
CA ILE A 758 -25.34 8.53 -15.07
C ILE A 758 -25.39 9.68 -14.04
N GLY A 759 -25.81 10.88 -14.42
CA GLY A 759 -25.77 12.10 -13.62
C GLY A 759 -24.69 13.10 -14.07
N ASN A 760 -24.28 14.04 -13.20
CA ASN A 760 -23.51 15.22 -13.60
C ASN A 760 -22.12 15.31 -12.93
N PHE A 761 -21.14 15.88 -13.63
CA PHE A 761 -19.81 16.22 -13.13
C PHE A 761 -19.01 15.04 -12.54
N ASN A 762 -19.22 13.82 -13.03
CA ASN A 762 -18.48 12.65 -12.57
C ASN A 762 -17.13 12.51 -13.31
N LEU A 763 -16.07 12.14 -12.58
CA LEU A 763 -14.75 11.83 -13.12
C LEU A 763 -14.45 10.34 -12.92
N GLY A 764 -14.19 9.62 -14.00
CA GLY A 764 -13.99 8.17 -14.04
C GLY A 764 -15.18 7.44 -14.70
N SER A 765 -15.41 6.16 -14.40
CA SER A 765 -16.32 5.32 -15.21
C SER A 765 -17.41 4.63 -14.40
N GLY A 766 -18.64 4.58 -14.92
CA GLY A 766 -19.74 3.82 -14.33
C GLY A 766 -20.36 4.45 -13.08
N ASN A 767 -20.12 5.74 -12.81
CA ASN A 767 -20.69 6.41 -11.64
C ASN A 767 -22.15 6.82 -11.88
N SER A 768 -23.00 6.73 -10.87
CA SER A 768 -24.40 7.14 -10.85
C SER A 768 -24.60 8.22 -9.77
N GLY A 769 -25.06 9.42 -10.13
CA GLY A 769 -25.25 10.58 -9.26
C GLY A 769 -24.39 11.78 -9.63
N VAL A 770 -23.99 12.60 -8.65
CA VAL A 770 -23.36 13.91 -8.89
C VAL A 770 -21.96 13.99 -8.27
N SER A 771 -21.00 14.53 -9.02
CA SER A 771 -19.64 14.86 -8.54
C SER A 771 -18.88 13.70 -7.90
N ASN A 772 -19.07 12.48 -8.41
CA ASN A 772 -18.27 11.33 -7.99
C ASN A 772 -16.93 11.29 -8.72
N VAL A 773 -15.88 10.86 -8.02
CA VAL A 773 -14.53 10.66 -8.56
C VAL A 773 -14.13 9.19 -8.38
N GLY A 774 -13.81 8.49 -9.47
CA GLY A 774 -13.42 7.09 -9.49
C GLY A 774 -14.40 6.22 -10.29
N PHE A 775 -14.70 4.99 -9.86
CA PHE A 775 -15.41 4.01 -10.70
C PHE A 775 -16.60 3.36 -9.99
N GLY A 776 -17.75 3.26 -10.67
CA GLY A 776 -18.88 2.47 -10.18
C GLY A 776 -19.57 3.00 -8.91
N ASN A 777 -19.37 4.27 -8.53
CA ASN A 777 -20.01 4.83 -7.34
C ASN A 777 -21.49 5.16 -7.60
N ASN A 778 -22.38 4.89 -6.67
CA ASN A 778 -23.81 5.21 -6.71
C ASN A 778 -24.17 6.17 -5.57
N GLY A 779 -24.65 7.37 -5.88
CA GLY A 779 -24.90 8.48 -4.94
C GLY A 779 -24.09 9.73 -5.30
N SER A 780 -23.91 10.67 -4.38
CA SER A 780 -23.24 11.96 -4.67
C SER A 780 -21.99 12.20 -3.83
N PHE A 781 -21.02 12.92 -4.40
CA PHE A 781 -19.76 13.35 -3.75
C PHE A 781 -18.89 12.18 -3.23
N ASN A 782 -18.94 11.02 -3.87
CA ASN A 782 -18.09 9.90 -3.50
C ASN A 782 -16.72 9.97 -4.19
N PHE A 783 -15.66 9.60 -3.47
CA PHE A 783 -14.30 9.44 -3.99
C PHE A 783 -13.85 7.98 -3.83
N GLY A 784 -13.57 7.28 -4.93
CA GLY A 784 -13.07 5.90 -4.94
C GLY A 784 -13.89 4.95 -5.81
N PHE A 785 -14.11 3.71 -5.39
CA PHE A 785 -14.63 2.66 -6.27
C PHE A 785 -15.84 1.94 -5.66
N GLY A 786 -16.96 1.83 -6.37
CA GLY A 786 -18.08 0.98 -5.98
C GLY A 786 -18.82 1.41 -4.70
N ASN A 787 -18.72 2.67 -4.27
CA ASN A 787 -19.40 3.16 -3.08
C ASN A 787 -20.89 3.41 -3.35
N ASN A 788 -21.76 3.00 -2.43
CA ASN A 788 -23.22 3.17 -2.50
C ASN A 788 -23.71 4.06 -1.34
N GLY A 789 -24.09 5.30 -1.63
CA GLY A 789 -24.48 6.36 -0.67
C GLY A 789 -23.78 7.69 -0.98
N ASN A 790 -23.75 8.64 -0.05
CA ASN A 790 -23.24 10.01 -0.27
C ASN A 790 -22.00 10.34 0.58
N ASN A 791 -21.11 11.20 0.06
CA ASN A 791 -19.90 11.68 0.73
C ASN A 791 -18.92 10.58 1.21
N ASN A 792 -18.87 9.44 0.52
CA ASN A 792 -17.99 8.34 0.90
C ASN A 792 -16.60 8.47 0.26
N ILE A 793 -15.54 8.13 0.99
CA ILE A 793 -14.16 8.10 0.48
C ILE A 793 -13.60 6.68 0.65
N GLY A 794 -13.59 5.87 -0.40
CA GLY A 794 -13.21 4.47 -0.24
C GLY A 794 -13.56 3.50 -1.36
N PHE A 795 -13.62 2.21 -1.03
CA PHE A 795 -13.87 1.11 -1.95
C PHE A 795 -15.03 0.24 -1.47
N GLY A 796 -16.15 0.16 -2.17
CA GLY A 796 -17.25 -0.77 -1.89
C GLY A 796 -18.09 -0.43 -0.66
N LEU A 797 -18.05 0.82 -0.17
CA LEU A 797 -18.79 1.28 1.01
C LEU A 797 -20.31 1.28 0.77
N THR A 798 -21.12 1.04 1.80
CA THR A 798 -22.60 1.10 1.72
C THR A 798 -23.15 1.91 2.90
N GLY A 799 -23.68 3.10 2.63
CA GLY A 799 -24.14 4.10 3.59
C GLY A 799 -23.62 5.51 3.27
N ASP A 800 -23.84 6.49 4.14
CA ASP A 800 -23.41 7.89 3.94
C ASP A 800 -22.23 8.27 4.86
N ASN A 801 -21.35 9.17 4.40
CA ASN A 801 -20.23 9.77 5.12
C ASN A 801 -19.18 8.76 5.65
N GLN A 802 -18.96 7.65 4.94
CA GLN A 802 -18.01 6.61 5.31
C GLN A 802 -16.63 6.82 4.66
N VAL A 803 -15.56 6.36 5.33
CA VAL A 803 -14.20 6.33 4.77
C VAL A 803 -13.61 4.93 4.97
N GLY A 804 -13.10 4.28 3.91
CA GLY A 804 -12.44 2.96 4.01
C GLY A 804 -12.75 1.96 2.89
N ILE A 805 -12.86 0.67 3.23
CA ILE A 805 -13.16 -0.43 2.29
C ILE A 805 -14.40 -1.14 2.83
N GLY A 806 -15.50 -1.21 2.07
CA GLY A 806 -16.82 -1.56 2.58
C GLY A 806 -17.04 -3.01 2.97
N ALA A 807 -16.24 -3.96 2.48
CA ALA A 807 -16.19 -5.30 3.08
C ALA A 807 -15.70 -5.26 4.54
N LEU A 808 -15.02 -4.18 4.93
CA LEU A 808 -14.34 -4.01 6.20
C LEU A 808 -14.91 -2.80 6.99
N ASN A 809 -16.01 -2.16 6.57
CA ASN A 809 -16.63 -1.09 7.37
C ASN A 809 -18.13 -0.96 7.05
N SER A 810 -18.99 -1.77 7.67
CA SER A 810 -20.42 -1.90 7.36
C SER A 810 -21.32 -1.34 8.47
N GLY A 811 -22.42 -0.68 8.09
CA GLY A 811 -23.39 -0.03 9.00
C GLY A 811 -23.27 1.51 9.04
N ILE A 812 -24.00 2.18 9.94
CA ILE A 812 -24.08 3.66 9.97
C ILE A 812 -23.31 4.26 11.15
N GLY A 813 -22.65 5.41 10.94
CA GLY A 813 -22.02 6.17 12.03
C GLY A 813 -20.70 5.59 12.58
N ASN A 814 -20.09 4.62 11.91
CA ASN A 814 -18.80 4.08 12.32
C ASN A 814 -17.64 5.06 12.03
N LEU A 815 -16.72 5.23 12.99
CA LEU A 815 -15.51 6.04 12.87
C LEU A 815 -14.26 5.15 13.03
N GLY A 816 -13.48 4.97 11.97
CA GLY A 816 -12.27 4.12 11.94
C GLY A 816 -12.35 3.06 10.83
N PHE A 817 -11.67 1.91 10.98
CA PHE A 817 -11.55 0.88 9.94
C PHE A 817 -11.79 -0.53 10.50
N GLY A 818 -12.46 -1.41 9.78
CA GLY A 818 -12.73 -2.79 10.21
C GLY A 818 -14.10 -3.01 10.88
N ASN A 819 -14.91 -1.97 11.07
CA ASN A 819 -16.09 -2.05 11.94
C ASN A 819 -17.33 -2.65 11.23
N SER A 820 -18.14 -3.45 11.91
CA SER A 820 -19.41 -4.00 11.41
C SER A 820 -20.53 -3.71 12.40
N GLY A 821 -21.66 -3.18 11.94
CA GLY A 821 -22.74 -2.65 12.80
C GLY A 821 -22.69 -1.12 12.88
N SER A 822 -23.33 -0.49 13.87
CA SER A 822 -23.53 0.97 13.88
C SER A 822 -22.84 1.68 15.04
N ASN A 823 -22.44 2.94 14.83
CA ASN A 823 -21.87 3.83 15.84
C ASN A 823 -20.60 3.31 16.56
N ASN A 824 -19.81 2.46 15.90
CA ASN A 824 -18.55 1.97 16.45
C ASN A 824 -17.42 2.98 16.22
N ILE A 825 -16.58 3.23 17.23
CA ILE A 825 -15.40 4.11 17.15
C ILE A 825 -14.14 3.26 17.37
N GLY A 826 -13.17 3.36 16.46
CA GLY A 826 -11.90 2.63 16.50
C GLY A 826 -11.82 1.55 15.42
N PHE A 827 -11.23 0.38 15.71
CA PHE A 827 -10.86 -0.58 14.68
C PHE A 827 -11.42 -1.99 14.92
N PHE A 828 -11.91 -2.63 13.85
CA PHE A 828 -12.34 -4.03 13.85
C PHE A 828 -13.41 -4.39 14.90
N ASN A 829 -14.27 -3.45 15.31
CA ASN A 829 -15.36 -3.72 16.23
C ASN A 829 -16.60 -4.29 15.51
N SER A 830 -17.33 -5.22 16.13
CA SER A 830 -18.54 -5.85 15.58
C SER A 830 -19.73 -5.68 16.53
N GLY A 831 -20.90 -5.30 16.03
CA GLY A 831 -22.09 -4.95 16.81
C GLY A 831 -22.29 -3.43 16.90
N ASP A 832 -22.96 -2.91 17.93
CA ASP A 832 -23.35 -1.49 17.99
C ASP A 832 -22.69 -0.72 19.15
N GLY A 833 -22.22 0.50 18.87
CA GLY A 833 -21.80 1.46 19.90
C GLY A 833 -20.50 1.12 20.63
N ASN A 834 -19.63 0.29 20.06
CA ASN A 834 -18.35 -0.07 20.70
C ASN A 834 -17.29 1.00 20.47
N VAL A 835 -16.43 1.24 21.47
CA VAL A 835 -15.30 2.19 21.41
C VAL A 835 -13.98 1.46 21.70
N GLY A 836 -13.06 1.45 20.74
CA GLY A 836 -11.73 0.86 20.86
C GLY A 836 -11.43 -0.15 19.77
N PHE A 837 -10.89 -1.32 20.11
CA PHE A 837 -10.34 -2.27 19.13
C PHE A 837 -10.90 -3.68 19.34
N PHE A 838 -11.30 -4.36 18.27
CA PHE A 838 -11.71 -5.77 18.26
C PHE A 838 -12.84 -6.15 19.23
N ASN A 839 -13.67 -5.19 19.68
CA ASN A 839 -14.79 -5.50 20.56
C ASN A 839 -15.95 -6.11 19.77
N SER A 840 -16.69 -7.05 20.38
CA SER A 840 -17.83 -7.74 19.78
C SER A 840 -19.06 -7.66 20.70
N GLY A 841 -20.24 -7.34 20.16
CA GLY A 841 -21.47 -7.11 20.93
C GLY A 841 -21.79 -5.61 21.03
N ASN A 842 -22.36 -5.14 22.15
CA ASN A 842 -22.86 -3.76 22.23
C ASN A 842 -22.25 -2.92 23.35
N GLY A 843 -21.92 -1.66 23.05
CA GLY A 843 -21.55 -0.66 24.06
C GLY A 843 -20.25 -0.94 24.82
N ASN A 844 -19.36 -1.79 24.29
CA ASN A 844 -18.10 -2.11 24.95
C ASN A 844 -17.06 -1.00 24.74
N THR A 845 -16.24 -0.73 25.75
CA THR A 845 -15.14 0.25 25.70
C THR A 845 -13.80 -0.41 26.03
N GLY A 846 -12.83 -0.35 25.12
CA GLY A 846 -11.48 -0.88 25.31
C GLY A 846 -11.06 -1.86 24.22
N PHE A 847 -10.47 -3.00 24.58
CA PHE A 847 -9.87 -3.93 23.61
C PHE A 847 -10.40 -5.35 23.77
N GLY A 848 -10.91 -5.94 22.69
CA GLY A 848 -11.23 -7.37 22.63
C GLY A 848 -12.33 -7.84 23.59
N ASN A 849 -13.20 -6.94 24.06
CA ASN A 849 -14.31 -7.33 24.93
C ASN A 849 -15.45 -7.95 24.11
N ALA A 850 -16.11 -8.98 24.66
CA ALA A 850 -17.21 -9.69 24.03
C ALA A 850 -18.48 -9.66 24.91
N GLY A 851 -19.62 -9.28 24.34
CA GLY A 851 -20.91 -9.16 25.01
C GLY A 851 -21.36 -7.71 25.17
N ASP A 852 -21.91 -7.31 26.31
CA ASP A 852 -22.57 -6.01 26.47
C ASP A 852 -21.96 -5.14 27.59
N VAL A 853 -21.65 -3.87 27.27
CA VAL A 853 -21.26 -2.81 28.22
C VAL A 853 -20.03 -3.16 29.08
N ASN A 854 -19.05 -3.87 28.50
CA ASN A 854 -17.80 -4.16 29.19
C ASN A 854 -16.79 -3.03 29.01
N THR A 855 -15.97 -2.76 30.03
CA THR A 855 -14.89 -1.77 30.01
C THR A 855 -13.54 -2.40 30.34
N GLY A 856 -12.52 -2.17 29.52
CA GLY A 856 -11.16 -2.68 29.74
C GLY A 856 -10.70 -3.64 28.64
N PHE A 857 -10.09 -4.77 29.01
CA PHE A 857 -9.46 -5.68 28.05
C PHE A 857 -10.00 -7.11 28.22
N TRP A 858 -10.44 -7.73 27.11
CA TRP A 858 -10.71 -9.17 27.00
C TRP A 858 -11.78 -9.70 27.96
N ASN A 859 -12.71 -8.85 28.39
CA ASN A 859 -13.83 -9.30 29.23
C ASN A 859 -14.91 -9.98 28.37
N GLY A 860 -15.47 -11.08 28.86
CA GLY A 860 -16.56 -11.83 28.22
C GLY A 860 -17.83 -11.84 29.08
N GLY A 861 -18.98 -11.57 28.46
CA GLY A 861 -20.31 -11.50 29.09
C GLY A 861 -20.79 -10.05 29.23
N ALA A 862 -21.41 -9.64 30.34
CA ALA A 862 -22.03 -8.31 30.46
C ALA A 862 -21.56 -7.49 31.66
N HIS A 863 -21.38 -6.17 31.49
CA HIS A 863 -21.07 -5.20 32.54
C HIS A 863 -19.77 -5.46 33.34
N ASN A 864 -18.78 -6.11 32.74
CA ASN A 864 -17.50 -6.33 33.41
C ASN A 864 -16.58 -5.11 33.26
N THR A 865 -15.75 -4.85 34.27
CA THR A 865 -14.71 -3.82 34.25
C THR A 865 -13.34 -4.41 34.62
N GLY A 866 -12.33 -4.26 33.78
CA GLY A 866 -10.96 -4.71 34.07
C GLY A 866 -10.36 -5.60 32.99
N LEU A 867 -9.67 -6.68 33.38
CA LEU A 867 -8.85 -7.52 32.49
C LEU A 867 -9.31 -8.99 32.52
N GLY A 868 -9.78 -9.53 31.40
CA GLY A 868 -9.97 -10.98 31.24
C GLY A 868 -11.06 -11.60 32.13
N ASN A 869 -12.06 -10.85 32.58
CA ASN A 869 -13.16 -11.41 33.38
C ASN A 869 -14.13 -12.20 32.50
N GLY A 870 -14.52 -13.41 32.90
CA GLY A 870 -15.58 -14.22 32.30
C GLY A 870 -16.87 -14.18 33.13
N GLY A 871 -18.02 -14.05 32.48
CA GLY A 871 -19.32 -13.97 33.16
C GLY A 871 -19.85 -12.53 33.21
N SER A 872 -20.52 -12.08 34.27
CA SER A 872 -21.14 -10.73 34.29
C SER A 872 -20.91 -9.95 35.57
N GLN A 873 -20.91 -8.61 35.46
CA GLN A 873 -20.76 -7.66 36.59
C GLN A 873 -19.46 -7.78 37.39
N ASN A 874 -18.42 -8.39 36.84
CA ASN A 874 -17.14 -8.54 37.54
C ASN A 874 -16.27 -7.29 37.43
N VAL A 875 -15.52 -6.97 38.49
CA VAL A 875 -14.55 -5.87 38.53
C VAL A 875 -13.18 -6.40 38.91
N GLY A 876 -12.17 -6.24 38.06
CA GLY A 876 -10.78 -6.65 38.35
C GLY A 876 -10.19 -7.54 37.28
N ILE A 877 -9.44 -8.58 37.66
CA ILE A 877 -8.61 -9.37 36.75
C ILE A 877 -9.01 -10.86 36.81
N GLY A 878 -9.37 -11.46 35.67
CA GLY A 878 -9.51 -12.92 35.54
C GLY A 878 -10.62 -13.56 36.38
N ASN A 879 -11.65 -12.81 36.78
CA ASN A 879 -12.75 -13.37 37.56
C ASN A 879 -13.74 -14.13 36.66
N GLY A 880 -14.22 -15.30 37.09
CA GLY A 880 -15.24 -16.11 36.43
C GLY A 880 -16.55 -16.15 37.21
N GLY A 881 -17.70 -15.95 36.56
CA GLY A 881 -19.04 -16.02 37.17
C GLY A 881 -19.71 -14.65 37.32
N PHE A 882 -20.46 -14.40 38.40
CA PHE A 882 -21.27 -13.17 38.56
C PHE A 882 -20.81 -12.26 39.72
N SER A 883 -20.66 -10.96 39.45
CA SER A 883 -20.48 -9.91 40.48
C SER A 883 -19.27 -10.08 41.41
N ASN A 884 -18.15 -10.63 40.91
CA ASN A 884 -16.92 -10.74 41.68
C ASN A 884 -16.04 -9.48 41.58
N VAL A 885 -15.30 -9.18 42.64
CA VAL A 885 -14.37 -8.04 42.71
C VAL A 885 -12.97 -8.52 43.10
N GLY A 886 -11.94 -8.21 42.31
CA GLY A 886 -10.54 -8.54 42.63
C GLY A 886 -9.88 -9.43 41.57
N ILE A 887 -9.10 -10.43 41.97
CA ILE A 887 -8.22 -11.20 41.06
C ILE A 887 -8.58 -12.69 41.09
N GLY A 888 -8.89 -13.29 39.93
CA GLY A 888 -8.96 -14.75 39.78
C GLY A 888 -10.06 -15.44 40.58
N ASN A 889 -11.14 -14.75 40.95
CA ASN A 889 -12.24 -15.36 41.69
C ASN A 889 -13.19 -16.13 40.77
N GLY A 890 -13.63 -17.34 41.15
CA GLY A 890 -14.61 -18.16 40.44
C GLY A 890 -15.93 -18.31 41.21
N GLY A 891 -17.07 -18.30 40.52
CA GLY A 891 -18.40 -18.37 41.15
C GLY A 891 -19.03 -16.98 41.29
N ASP A 892 -19.83 -16.72 42.33
CA ASP A 892 -20.58 -15.46 42.42
C ASP A 892 -20.31 -14.66 43.72
N PHE A 893 -20.32 -13.33 43.61
CA PHE A 893 -20.22 -12.36 44.72
C PHE A 893 -18.97 -12.46 45.59
N ASN A 894 -17.84 -12.91 45.04
CA ASN A 894 -16.58 -13.00 45.80
C ASN A 894 -15.76 -11.70 45.70
N ALA A 895 -15.03 -11.35 46.77
CA ALA A 895 -14.17 -10.17 46.85
C ALA A 895 -12.74 -10.54 47.31
N GLY A 896 -11.70 -10.14 46.59
CA GLY A 896 -10.28 -10.41 46.92
C GLY A 896 -9.59 -11.28 45.87
N SER A 897 -8.71 -12.21 46.26
CA SER A 897 -7.88 -12.97 45.30
C SER A 897 -8.12 -14.48 45.35
N GLY A 898 -8.41 -15.12 44.21
CA GLY A 898 -8.39 -16.59 44.07
C GLY A 898 -9.48 -17.34 44.83
N ASN A 899 -10.59 -16.67 45.17
CA ASN A 899 -11.71 -17.34 45.84
C ASN A 899 -12.54 -18.16 44.85
N SER A 900 -13.17 -19.25 45.31
CA SER A 900 -14.10 -20.06 44.53
C SER A 900 -15.41 -20.30 45.28
N GLY A 901 -16.55 -20.23 44.61
CA GLY A 901 -17.87 -20.44 45.22
C GLY A 901 -18.68 -19.16 45.39
N LEU A 902 -19.34 -18.96 46.54
CA LEU A 902 -20.32 -17.90 46.77
C LEU A 902 -19.95 -17.00 47.97
N ASN A 903 -20.00 -15.67 47.79
CA ASN A 903 -19.89 -14.66 48.85
C ASN A 903 -18.59 -14.68 49.69
N ASN A 904 -17.45 -15.13 49.15
CA ASN A 904 -16.21 -15.16 49.91
C ASN A 904 -15.47 -13.82 49.86
N THR A 905 -14.82 -13.41 50.95
CA THR A 905 -14.01 -12.18 51.04
C THR A 905 -12.59 -12.48 51.54
N GLY A 906 -11.56 -11.92 50.90
CA GLY A 906 -10.14 -12.19 51.21
C GLY A 906 -9.52 -13.09 50.13
N ASP A 907 -8.63 -14.01 50.50
CA ASP A 907 -7.79 -14.71 49.50
C ASP A 907 -7.88 -16.24 49.58
N PHE A 908 -8.01 -16.92 48.44
CA PHE A 908 -7.96 -18.38 48.30
C PHE A 908 -9.01 -19.14 49.12
N ASN A 909 -10.19 -18.56 49.34
CA ASN A 909 -11.28 -19.26 50.01
C ASN A 909 -12.10 -20.10 49.01
N ALA A 910 -12.60 -21.26 49.41
CA ALA A 910 -13.40 -22.16 48.58
C ALA A 910 -14.72 -22.56 49.26
N GLY A 911 -15.87 -22.38 48.59
CA GLY A 911 -17.19 -22.74 49.12
C GLY A 911 -18.11 -21.53 49.35
N GLY A 912 -18.95 -21.59 50.39
CA GLY A 912 -20.02 -20.61 50.68
C GLY A 912 -21.43 -21.20 50.51
N ASN A 913 -22.42 -20.68 51.26
CA ASN A 913 -23.82 -21.15 51.20
C ASN A 913 -24.71 -20.14 50.44
N GLY A 914 -25.49 -20.63 49.46
CA GLY A 914 -26.33 -19.85 48.56
C GLY A 914 -27.68 -19.37 49.14
N VAL A 915 -27.93 -19.50 50.44
CA VAL A 915 -29.17 -19.00 51.07
C VAL A 915 -28.92 -17.60 51.63
N LEU A 916 -29.69 -16.64 51.11
CA LEU A 916 -29.74 -15.22 51.50
C LEU A 916 -29.60 -15.03 53.02
N GLY A 917 -28.37 -14.75 53.49
CA GLY A 917 -28.11 -14.23 54.83
C GLY A 917 -27.24 -15.02 55.83
N GLY A 918 -26.41 -16.01 55.45
CA GLY A 918 -25.67 -16.72 56.52
C GLY A 918 -24.49 -17.65 56.20
N GLY A 919 -23.71 -17.45 55.13
CA GLY A 919 -22.53 -18.31 54.90
C GLY A 919 -21.52 -17.74 53.91
N ALA A 920 -20.47 -17.10 54.42
CA ALA A 920 -19.39 -16.48 53.67
C ALA A 920 -18.04 -16.76 54.34
N ASN A 921 -17.03 -17.21 53.59
CA ASN A 921 -15.68 -17.29 54.14
C ASN A 921 -15.02 -15.91 54.09
N THR A 922 -14.43 -15.45 55.21
CA THR A 922 -13.70 -14.18 55.29
C THR A 922 -12.27 -14.41 55.80
N GLY A 923 -11.25 -13.95 55.08
CA GLY A 923 -9.84 -14.17 55.43
C GLY A 923 -9.11 -14.95 54.35
N SER A 924 -8.16 -15.82 54.71
CA SER A 924 -7.33 -16.52 53.71
C SER A 924 -7.37 -18.04 53.82
N PHE A 925 -7.36 -18.75 52.69
CA PHE A 925 -7.24 -20.22 52.60
C PHE A 925 -8.34 -21.00 53.34
N ASN A 926 -9.56 -20.46 53.46
CA ASN A 926 -10.66 -21.17 54.10
C ASN A 926 -11.45 -22.04 53.12
N SER A 927 -11.96 -23.20 53.54
CA SER A 927 -12.84 -24.05 52.73
C SER A 927 -14.11 -24.45 53.50
N GLY A 928 -15.28 -24.43 52.84
CA GLY A 928 -16.59 -24.75 53.44
C GLY A 928 -17.57 -23.58 53.43
N THR A 929 -18.55 -23.53 54.33
CA THR A 929 -19.72 -22.62 54.20
C THR A 929 -19.62 -21.29 54.94
N LEU A 930 -19.00 -21.23 56.12
CA LEU A 930 -18.93 -20.01 56.93
C LEU A 930 -17.69 -20.06 57.83
N ASN A 931 -16.57 -19.49 57.39
CA ASN A 931 -15.31 -19.49 58.15
C ASN A 931 -14.72 -18.08 58.19
N THR A 932 -14.06 -17.73 59.31
CA THR A 932 -13.30 -16.48 59.41
C THR A 932 -11.88 -16.73 59.91
N GLY A 933 -10.87 -16.18 59.24
CA GLY A 933 -9.46 -16.30 59.64
C GLY A 933 -8.58 -16.96 58.57
N PHE A 934 -7.57 -17.74 58.97
CA PHE A 934 -6.56 -18.31 58.07
C PHE A 934 -6.60 -19.85 58.09
N GLY A 935 -6.74 -20.49 56.93
CA GLY A 935 -6.53 -21.93 56.77
C GLY A 935 -7.58 -22.83 57.41
N ASN A 936 -8.84 -22.39 57.51
CA ASN A 936 -9.90 -23.19 58.13
C ASN A 936 -10.63 -24.09 57.12
N ALA A 937 -10.99 -25.32 57.47
CA ALA A 937 -11.77 -26.24 56.61
C ALA A 937 -13.07 -26.69 57.30
N GLY A 938 -14.19 -26.82 56.59
CA GLY A 938 -15.50 -27.24 57.15
C GLY A 938 -16.49 -26.09 57.38
N ASN A 939 -17.57 -26.30 58.16
CA ASN A 939 -18.57 -25.27 58.44
C ASN A 939 -18.31 -24.61 59.81
N LEU A 940 -18.46 -23.29 59.93
CA LEU A 940 -18.43 -22.53 61.20
C LEU A 940 -17.09 -22.56 61.98
N ASN A 941 -15.99 -22.14 61.35
CA ASN A 941 -14.69 -21.96 62.05
C ASN A 941 -14.31 -20.49 62.26
N THR A 942 -13.74 -20.18 63.42
CA THR A 942 -13.16 -18.86 63.73
C THR A 942 -11.73 -19.03 64.26
N GLY A 943 -10.71 -18.52 63.55
CA GLY A 943 -9.31 -18.58 64.00
C GLY A 943 -8.30 -19.01 62.93
N LEU A 944 -7.14 -19.52 63.36
CA LEU A 944 -6.08 -20.06 62.49
C LEU A 944 -6.10 -21.60 62.53
N PHE A 945 -6.10 -22.27 61.36
CA PHE A 945 -5.91 -23.72 61.18
C PHE A 945 -6.97 -24.66 61.83
N ASN A 946 -8.26 -24.34 61.74
CA ASN A 946 -9.32 -25.17 62.33
C ASN A 946 -10.03 -26.08 61.30
N ALA A 947 -10.41 -27.30 61.70
CA ALA A 947 -11.13 -28.24 60.84
C ALA A 947 -12.49 -28.65 61.45
N GLY A 948 -13.61 -28.18 60.88
CA GLY A 948 -14.97 -28.70 61.08
C GLY A 948 -15.79 -28.08 62.20
N ASP A 949 -17.05 -28.58 62.31
CA ASP A 949 -18.25 -28.00 62.94
C ASP A 949 -18.21 -27.67 64.46
N VAL A 950 -17.06 -27.22 65.00
CA VAL A 950 -16.83 -26.07 65.91
C VAL A 950 -15.41 -26.20 66.51
N ASN A 951 -14.46 -25.33 66.13
CA ASN A 951 -13.11 -25.25 66.71
C ASN A 951 -12.68 -23.79 66.98
N THR A 952 -12.49 -23.43 68.26
CA THR A 952 -12.50 -22.05 68.78
C THR A 952 -11.20 -21.53 69.38
N ALA A 953 -10.04 -21.97 68.87
CA ALA A 953 -8.71 -21.39 69.14
C ALA A 953 -7.67 -21.88 68.10
N VAL A 954 -6.38 -21.59 68.29
CA VAL A 954 -5.27 -21.95 67.37
C VAL A 954 -5.01 -23.47 67.36
N GLY A 955 -5.24 -24.13 66.21
CA GLY A 955 -4.76 -25.49 65.93
C GLY A 955 -5.57 -26.67 66.49
N SER A 956 -6.85 -26.49 66.83
CA SER A 956 -7.69 -27.59 67.35
C SER A 956 -8.30 -28.42 66.21
N ALA A 957 -8.04 -29.73 66.23
CA ALA A 957 -8.62 -30.72 65.30
C ALA A 957 -9.84 -31.47 65.86
N VAL A 958 -10.34 -31.09 67.04
CA VAL A 958 -11.38 -31.83 67.77
C VAL A 958 -12.59 -30.94 68.02
N ASN A 959 -13.72 -31.24 67.36
CA ASN A 959 -14.99 -30.55 67.55
C ASN A 959 -15.32 -30.41 69.05
N GLN A 960 -15.40 -29.18 69.54
CA GLN A 960 -15.87 -28.93 70.91
C GLN A 960 -17.40 -29.05 70.93
N PRO A 961 -18.00 -29.83 71.83
CA PRO A 961 -19.46 -29.92 71.93
C PRO A 961 -20.08 -28.57 72.33
N GLY A 962 -20.81 -27.92 71.42
CA GLY A 962 -21.63 -26.74 71.70
C GLY A 962 -21.05 -25.41 71.21
N THR A 963 -21.78 -24.32 71.48
CA THR A 963 -21.48 -22.94 71.01
C THR A 963 -20.35 -22.26 71.81
N THR A 964 -19.31 -23.00 72.21
CA THR A 964 -18.27 -22.55 73.13
C THR A 964 -17.19 -21.70 72.45
N SER A 965 -16.67 -20.64 73.09
CA SER A 965 -15.53 -19.83 72.59
C SER A 965 -14.40 -19.68 73.64
N GLY A 966 -13.13 -19.57 73.22
CA GLY A 966 -11.97 -19.48 74.13
C GLY A 966 -11.28 -20.82 74.45
N PHE A 967 -10.40 -20.87 75.46
CA PHE A 967 -9.44 -21.98 75.68
C PHE A 967 -9.73 -22.80 76.95
N GLY A 968 -9.78 -24.14 76.82
CA GLY A 968 -9.84 -25.07 77.96
C GLY A 968 -11.20 -25.19 78.67
N ASN A 969 -12.30 -24.78 78.03
CA ASN A 969 -13.65 -24.87 78.60
C ASN A 969 -14.28 -26.26 78.42
N THR A 970 -15.17 -26.69 79.32
CA THR A 970 -15.99 -27.91 79.20
C THR A 970 -17.46 -27.59 79.49
N GLY A 971 -18.42 -27.98 78.63
CA GLY A 971 -19.86 -27.65 78.75
C GLY A 971 -20.43 -26.91 77.52
N THR A 972 -21.73 -26.63 77.49
CA THR A 972 -22.47 -25.97 76.38
C THR A 972 -22.74 -24.49 76.71
N GLY A 973 -22.60 -23.57 75.74
CA GLY A 973 -22.84 -22.13 75.99
C GLY A 973 -21.77 -21.43 76.84
N VAL A 974 -20.49 -21.79 76.69
CA VAL A 974 -19.37 -21.34 77.53
C VAL A 974 -18.38 -20.43 76.78
N SER A 975 -17.93 -19.33 77.37
CA SER A 975 -16.92 -18.41 76.78
C SER A 975 -15.79 -18.05 77.77
N GLY A 976 -14.59 -17.75 77.27
CA GLY A 976 -13.43 -17.37 78.09
C GLY A 976 -12.42 -18.51 78.31
N PHE A 977 -11.84 -18.66 79.51
CA PHE A 977 -10.73 -19.58 79.78
C PHE A 977 -11.02 -20.56 80.93
N PHE A 978 -10.82 -21.86 80.72
CA PHE A 978 -10.83 -22.92 81.74
C PHE A 978 -12.13 -23.07 82.57
N ASN A 979 -13.30 -22.73 82.02
CA ASN A 979 -14.59 -22.90 82.71
C ASN A 979 -15.15 -24.33 82.55
N THR A 980 -15.93 -24.84 83.51
CA THR A 980 -16.49 -26.21 83.55
C THR A 980 -17.99 -26.21 83.86
N GLY A 981 -18.85 -26.75 83.01
CA GLY A 981 -20.33 -26.71 83.12
C GLY A 981 -21.00 -25.75 82.12
N ASP A 982 -22.34 -25.82 81.96
CA ASP A 982 -23.10 -25.12 80.91
C ASP A 982 -23.34 -23.62 81.19
N ASN A 983 -23.59 -22.80 80.15
CA ASN A 983 -23.98 -21.38 80.19
C ASN A 983 -23.02 -20.46 81.00
N GLN A 984 -21.74 -20.34 80.65
CA GLN A 984 -20.78 -19.53 81.43
C GLN A 984 -19.92 -18.58 80.63
N SER A 985 -19.36 -17.54 81.27
CA SER A 985 -18.37 -16.64 80.65
C SER A 985 -17.26 -16.21 81.63
N GLY A 986 -16.00 -16.15 81.22
CA GLY A 986 -14.91 -15.59 82.04
C GLY A 986 -13.77 -16.57 82.32
N PHE A 987 -13.21 -16.62 83.54
CA PHE A 987 -12.00 -17.41 83.87
C PHE A 987 -12.24 -18.42 85.01
N GLN A 988 -12.07 -19.71 84.76
CA GLN A 988 -12.14 -20.79 85.76
C GLN A 988 -13.46 -20.92 86.55
N ASN A 989 -14.60 -20.55 85.97
CA ASN A 989 -15.91 -20.77 86.60
C ASN A 989 -16.37 -22.22 86.47
N VAL A 990 -17.07 -22.75 87.47
CA VAL A 990 -17.69 -24.09 87.51
C VAL A 990 -19.21 -23.95 87.66
N ASN A 991 -20.00 -24.36 86.67
CA ASN A 991 -21.47 -24.35 86.75
C ASN A 991 -22.00 -25.76 86.97
N THR A 992 -22.76 -25.93 88.04
CA THR A 992 -23.38 -27.21 88.41
C THR A 992 -24.90 -27.24 88.17
N GLY A 993 -25.47 -26.19 87.56
CA GLY A 993 -26.91 -26.05 87.36
C GLY A 993 -27.30 -25.38 86.04
N ALA A 994 -28.55 -24.93 85.92
CA ALA A 994 -29.15 -24.53 84.63
C ALA A 994 -28.96 -23.04 84.29
N LEU A 995 -28.69 -22.20 85.29
CA LEU A 995 -28.60 -20.74 85.16
C LEU A 995 -27.14 -20.27 84.99
N PRO A 996 -26.89 -19.18 84.24
CA PRO A 996 -25.54 -18.84 83.79
C PRO A 996 -24.58 -18.29 84.86
N ASN A 997 -23.28 -18.56 84.71
CA ASN A 997 -22.23 -17.91 85.51
C ASN A 997 -21.36 -16.95 84.67
N SER A 998 -20.92 -15.83 85.24
CA SER A 998 -20.01 -14.88 84.58
C SER A 998 -18.94 -14.33 85.52
N GLY A 999 -17.69 -14.19 85.10
CA GLY A 999 -16.60 -13.60 85.89
C GLY A 999 -15.46 -14.57 86.17
N VAL A 1000 -14.93 -14.66 87.40
CA VAL A 1000 -13.70 -15.41 87.71
C VAL A 1000 -13.88 -16.36 88.89
N MET A 1001 -13.57 -17.65 88.71
CA MET A 1001 -13.57 -18.69 89.76
C MET A 1001 -14.88 -18.84 90.55
N ASN A 1002 -16.03 -18.60 89.92
CA ASN A 1002 -17.35 -18.88 90.49
C ASN A 1002 -17.66 -20.40 90.50
N SER A 1003 -18.46 -20.92 91.44
CA SER A 1003 -18.76 -22.36 91.59
C SER A 1003 -20.22 -22.64 92.02
N GLY A 1004 -21.09 -23.05 91.11
CA GLY A 1004 -22.55 -23.24 91.36
C GLY A 1004 -23.38 -22.66 90.21
N GLU A 1005 -24.61 -22.16 90.40
CA GLU A 1005 -25.43 -21.62 89.29
C GLU A 1005 -25.90 -20.17 89.55
N ALA A 1006 -26.15 -19.40 88.49
CA ALA A 1006 -26.61 -17.99 88.53
C ALA A 1006 -25.63 -16.97 89.15
N GLN A 1007 -24.32 -17.09 88.93
CA GLN A 1007 -23.30 -16.28 89.61
C GLN A 1007 -22.65 -15.24 88.70
N VAL A 1008 -22.39 -14.01 89.18
CA VAL A 1008 -21.67 -12.96 88.43
C VAL A 1008 -20.56 -12.33 89.28
N GLY A 1009 -19.32 -12.20 88.81
CA GLY A 1009 -18.21 -11.58 89.55
C GLY A 1009 -17.10 -12.56 89.92
N PHE A 1010 -16.48 -12.45 91.10
CA PHE A 1010 -15.29 -13.22 91.48
C PHE A 1010 -15.58 -14.19 92.66
N TYR A 1011 -15.11 -15.43 92.59
CA TYR A 1011 -15.07 -16.41 93.70
C TYR A 1011 -16.41 -16.78 94.39
N ASN A 1012 -17.56 -16.59 93.75
CA ASN A 1012 -18.85 -16.94 94.35
C ASN A 1012 -19.06 -18.47 94.44
N ALA A 1013 -19.93 -18.94 95.35
CA ALA A 1013 -20.30 -20.35 95.44
C ALA A 1013 -21.78 -20.61 95.79
N GLY A 1014 -22.36 -21.73 95.35
CA GLY A 1014 -23.74 -22.15 95.69
C GLY A 1014 -24.82 -21.86 94.62
N THR A 1015 -26.10 -22.04 94.96
CA THR A 1015 -27.25 -21.84 94.04
C THR A 1015 -27.91 -20.47 94.27
N GLY A 1016 -28.44 -19.84 93.20
CA GLY A 1016 -29.13 -18.53 93.21
C GLY A 1016 -28.25 -17.32 92.84
N PHE A 1017 -28.88 -16.15 92.66
CA PHE A 1017 -28.30 -14.95 92.04
C PHE A 1017 -27.21 -14.30 92.93
N ASN A 1018 -25.94 -14.67 92.74
CA ASN A 1018 -24.83 -14.22 93.61
C ASN A 1018 -23.88 -13.27 92.86
N THR A 1019 -23.59 -12.09 93.40
CA THR A 1019 -22.66 -11.12 92.77
C THR A 1019 -21.34 -11.01 93.55
N GLY A 1020 -20.14 -11.02 92.94
CA GLY A 1020 -18.82 -11.17 93.62
C GLY A 1020 -18.35 -10.07 94.58
N PHE A 1021 -17.36 -10.23 95.49
CA PHE A 1021 -16.25 -11.19 95.60
C PHE A 1021 -16.45 -12.19 96.77
N ALA A 1022 -16.89 -13.43 96.49
CA ALA A 1022 -17.05 -14.56 97.43
C ALA A 1022 -18.36 -14.68 98.26
N ASN A 1023 -19.52 -14.49 97.63
CA ASN A 1023 -20.83 -14.77 98.26
C ASN A 1023 -21.17 -16.27 98.26
N ARG A 1024 -21.98 -16.73 99.24
CA ARG A 1024 -22.55 -18.10 99.28
C ARG A 1024 -24.09 -18.13 99.28
N GLY A 1025 -24.70 -18.57 98.17
CA GLY A 1025 -26.08 -19.10 98.11
C GLY A 1025 -27.24 -18.10 98.22
N THR A 1026 -28.46 -18.58 98.00
CA THR A 1026 -29.56 -17.93 97.25
C THR A 1026 -29.79 -16.41 97.42
N ASP A 1027 -29.47 -15.68 96.35
CA ASP A 1027 -29.90 -14.33 95.92
C ASP A 1027 -29.22 -13.10 96.55
N ASN A 1028 -27.86 -13.06 96.59
CA ASN A 1028 -27.11 -11.96 97.20
C ASN A 1028 -26.21 -11.12 96.30
N VAL A 1029 -26.49 -9.81 96.37
CA VAL A 1029 -25.85 -8.70 95.66
C VAL A 1029 -24.90 -7.90 96.58
N GLY A 1030 -23.58 -7.98 96.36
CA GLY A 1030 -22.55 -7.28 97.12
C GLY A 1030 -21.35 -8.15 97.49
N ILE A 1031 -20.60 -7.87 98.57
CA ILE A 1031 -19.30 -8.52 98.87
C ILE A 1031 -19.36 -9.34 100.18
N ASN A 1032 -18.92 -10.60 100.15
CA ASN A 1032 -18.78 -11.50 101.31
C ASN A 1032 -20.08 -11.73 102.11
N LEU A 1033 -21.16 -12.08 101.41
CA LEU A 1033 -22.49 -12.35 101.98
C LEU A 1033 -22.72 -13.87 102.16
N SER A 1034 -23.37 -14.28 103.26
CA SER A 1034 -23.72 -15.69 103.52
C SER A 1034 -25.19 -15.88 103.95
N GLY A 1035 -25.88 -16.90 103.42
CA GLY A 1035 -27.34 -17.06 103.62
C GLY A 1035 -28.14 -16.39 102.50
N SER A 1036 -29.47 -16.27 102.60
CA SER A 1036 -30.35 -16.00 101.45
C SER A 1036 -30.92 -14.57 101.38
N ASN A 1037 -31.10 -13.95 100.21
CA ASN A 1037 -31.74 -12.62 100.01
C ASN A 1037 -31.11 -11.42 100.76
N ASN A 1038 -29.80 -11.47 101.01
CA ASN A 1038 -28.99 -10.39 101.54
C ASN A 1038 -28.38 -9.47 100.46
N SER A 1039 -28.27 -8.17 100.73
CA SER A 1039 -27.55 -7.22 99.85
C SER A 1039 -26.59 -6.32 100.64
N GLY A 1040 -25.49 -5.88 100.02
CA GLY A 1040 -24.49 -5.01 100.65
C GLY A 1040 -23.16 -5.70 100.96
N VAL A 1041 -22.54 -5.54 102.14
CA VAL A 1041 -21.19 -6.08 102.40
C VAL A 1041 -21.12 -6.79 103.75
N GLY A 1042 -20.73 -8.06 103.80
CA GLY A 1042 -20.47 -8.78 105.05
C GLY A 1042 -21.68 -9.27 105.84
N ASN A 1043 -22.89 -9.35 105.27
CA ASN A 1043 -24.09 -9.83 105.97
C ASN A 1043 -24.20 -11.37 105.99
N SER A 1044 -24.68 -11.95 107.09
CA SER A 1044 -24.98 -13.37 107.28
C SER A 1044 -26.42 -13.60 107.78
N GLY A 1045 -27.20 -14.49 107.17
CA GLY A 1045 -28.62 -14.75 107.54
C GLY A 1045 -29.55 -14.72 106.33
N THR A 1046 -30.86 -14.51 106.51
CA THR A 1046 -31.83 -14.39 105.41
C THR A 1046 -32.49 -13.00 105.31
N ASN A 1047 -32.79 -12.47 104.10
CA ASN A 1047 -33.49 -11.19 103.86
C ASN A 1047 -32.82 -9.93 104.48
N SER A 1048 -31.48 -9.85 104.53
CA SER A 1048 -30.75 -8.78 105.23
C SER A 1048 -29.96 -7.81 104.31
N SER A 1049 -30.14 -6.50 104.44
CA SER A 1049 -29.46 -5.48 103.60
C SER A 1049 -28.50 -4.56 104.37
N GLY A 1050 -27.42 -4.08 103.76
CA GLY A 1050 -26.48 -3.12 104.35
C GLY A 1050 -25.09 -3.69 104.66
N PHE A 1051 -24.44 -3.30 105.78
CA PHE A 1051 -23.03 -3.63 106.05
C PHE A 1051 -22.85 -4.41 107.38
N ALA A 1052 -22.31 -5.62 107.32
CA ALA A 1052 -21.92 -6.47 108.45
C ALA A 1052 -23.05 -6.87 109.43
N ASN A 1053 -24.24 -7.22 108.93
CA ASN A 1053 -25.37 -7.70 109.71
C ASN A 1053 -25.35 -9.24 109.89
N SER A 1054 -25.71 -9.75 111.06
CA SER A 1054 -25.85 -11.20 111.35
C SER A 1054 -27.25 -11.51 111.91
N GLY A 1055 -28.10 -12.22 111.16
CA GLY A 1055 -29.50 -12.54 111.51
C GLY A 1055 -30.46 -12.41 110.32
N ASP A 1056 -31.73 -12.79 110.50
CA ASP A 1056 -32.79 -12.80 109.48
C ASP A 1056 -33.60 -11.47 109.44
N ASN A 1057 -34.02 -10.99 108.26
CA ASN A 1057 -34.83 -9.76 108.04
C ASN A 1057 -34.22 -8.44 108.57
N SER A 1058 -32.89 -8.25 108.49
CA SER A 1058 -32.22 -7.08 109.09
C SER A 1058 -31.66 -6.07 108.07
N SER A 1059 -31.86 -4.77 108.27
CA SER A 1059 -31.35 -3.70 107.39
C SER A 1059 -30.48 -2.67 108.12
N GLY A 1060 -29.39 -2.19 107.50
CA GLY A 1060 -28.49 -1.16 108.07
C GLY A 1060 -27.07 -1.64 108.34
N VAL A 1061 -26.43 -1.23 109.45
CA VAL A 1061 -24.99 -1.48 109.70
C VAL A 1061 -24.74 -2.14 111.06
N GLY A 1062 -24.12 -3.32 111.08
CA GLY A 1062 -23.58 -3.96 112.29
C GLY A 1062 -24.61 -4.62 113.22
N ASN A 1063 -25.76 -5.07 112.72
CA ASN A 1063 -26.80 -5.75 113.50
C ASN A 1063 -26.42 -7.21 113.83
N GLN A 1064 -26.88 -7.77 114.95
CA GLN A 1064 -26.50 -9.13 115.42
C GLN A 1064 -27.69 -10.04 115.78
N GLY A 1065 -28.91 -9.71 115.34
CA GLY A 1065 -30.12 -10.55 115.51
C GLY A 1065 -31.17 -10.34 114.42
N ASP A 1066 -32.34 -10.97 114.59
CA ASP A 1066 -33.42 -11.00 113.58
C ASP A 1066 -34.35 -9.78 113.66
N ASN A 1067 -34.88 -9.33 112.52
CA ASN A 1067 -35.84 -8.23 112.32
C ASN A 1067 -35.36 -6.85 112.82
N GLN A 1068 -34.07 -6.52 112.64
CA GLN A 1068 -33.49 -5.24 113.11
C GLN A 1068 -33.31 -4.23 111.96
N ALA A 1069 -33.57 -2.94 112.21
CA ALA A 1069 -33.30 -1.87 111.23
C ALA A 1069 -32.51 -0.70 111.86
N GLY A 1070 -31.38 -0.30 111.28
CA GLY A 1070 -30.58 0.85 111.76
C GLY A 1070 -29.08 0.59 111.93
N PHE A 1071 -28.43 1.32 112.84
CA PHE A 1071 -26.99 1.19 113.17
C PHE A 1071 -26.84 0.51 114.54
N PHE A 1072 -26.16 -0.64 114.61
CA PHE A 1072 -25.81 -1.37 115.84
C PHE A 1072 -26.98 -1.85 116.73
N GLY A 1073 -28.03 -2.44 116.14
CA GLY A 1073 -28.97 -3.31 116.87
C GLY A 1073 -29.97 -2.66 117.83
N GLN A 1074 -30.57 -1.51 117.47
CA GLN A 1074 -31.71 -0.96 118.21
C GLN A 1074 -33.04 -1.53 117.68
N PRO A 1075 -34.01 -1.87 118.58
CA PRO A 1075 -35.26 -2.56 118.23
C PRO A 1075 -36.23 -1.75 117.38
#